data_AF-A0AA39M042-F1
#
_entry.id   AF-A0AA39M042-F1
#
_cell.length_a   1.000
_cell.length_b   1.000
_cell.length_c   1.000
_cell.angle_alpha   90.00
_cell.angle_beta   90.00
_cell.angle_gamma   90.00
#
_symmetry.space_group_name_H-M   'P 1'
#
loop_
_entity.id
_entity.type
_entity.pdbx_description
1 polymer ?
#
loop_
_entity_poly.entity_id
_entity_poly.type
_entity_poly.pdbx_seq_one_letter_code
_entity_poly.pdbx_strand_id
1 'polypeptide(L)'
;MSEEGDFYTLEELELLAEVATRGTMEGRKVPKIVRDSTKHYRRRLLDQLKDQAEEVHRSHSNALEEINETVVALSCDQVHQEIYEIDDDEETRLDQIADANDIRDIEDDSTAVITSESDDEDTQRGPSAEATTPTVQFRSGLWQCRSCKAILKGYRRNGLLRHVGVHEGGTHPISCFIEGCRTKCKWGHALRAHLRHEHKLSARNLTAEQRGRLIEKERISYEKLELSLHKYFPFLSSRVDKLVERLWQCQVCQKQLIGAHEHNLLKHIGTHENIFSRCPIAGCAETCRTTSGLRNHLKKYHRLRAADLSAEQHGRLLEDERRAKATLPIMVQISLTAVSEPRESDVPGMLLEMVHGMTHMGTMLEEGDFYTLEELELLVKVALDALAAAQVNQEINGIDDNEETRLDQIADENDVMDIEDDAERGQSAEATTPPTAEFKSGLWQCQHCKAILKGSHKENLLGHVGRHEDSTHRIPCFIEGCRAKRKWGYLLRTHLRNDHKLSAGYLTAEQRDRLIKEERISFQKLEPSLHKYFPSPPSIVERRVKKSLWQCQVCQKQMIESHTHSLLKHIGTHENIFCRCPIAGCAKTCRTTSGLRTHLQNYHRLRAADLSAKQHGRLLEGERKFYESARNHLARYFPPGAKLQQQPDHEAST
;
A
#
# COMPACT_ATOMS: atom_id res chain seq x y z
N MET A 1 -14.62 -39.48 45.03
CA MET A 1 -14.50 -40.68 45.88
C MET A 1 -15.90 -41.07 46.26
N SER A 2 -16.27 -42.32 46.00
CA SER A 2 -17.45 -42.93 46.60
C SER A 2 -17.22 -43.13 48.10
N GLU A 3 -18.27 -43.50 48.84
CA GLU A 3 -18.18 -43.76 50.29
C GLU A 3 -17.18 -44.89 50.65
N GLU A 4 -16.74 -45.68 49.68
CA GLU A 4 -15.80 -46.79 49.86
C GLU A 4 -14.33 -46.45 49.49
N GLY A 5 -14.05 -45.22 49.06
CA GLY A 5 -12.67 -44.75 48.87
C GLY A 5 -12.05 -45.02 47.49
N ASP A 6 -12.81 -45.55 46.52
CA ASP A 6 -12.32 -45.76 45.17
C ASP A 6 -12.48 -44.51 44.28
N PHE A 7 -11.55 -44.35 43.33
CA PHE A 7 -11.55 -43.28 42.34
C PHE A 7 -12.48 -43.65 41.17
N TYR A 8 -13.30 -42.70 40.75
CA TYR A 8 -14.16 -42.84 39.56
C TYR A 8 -13.29 -43.09 38.31
N THR A 9 -13.70 -44.06 37.50
CA THR A 9 -13.12 -44.32 36.19
C THR A 9 -13.43 -43.17 35.21
N LEU A 10 -12.70 -43.10 34.09
CA LEU A 10 -12.86 -42.04 33.09
C LEU A 10 -14.31 -41.99 32.56
N GLU A 11 -14.87 -43.17 32.26
CA GLU A 11 -16.24 -43.33 31.75
C GLU A 11 -17.28 -42.88 32.78
N GLU A 12 -17.06 -43.14 34.08
CA GLU A 12 -17.94 -42.68 35.15
C GLU A 12 -17.88 -41.15 35.33
N LEU A 13 -16.72 -40.54 35.13
CA LEU A 13 -16.56 -39.08 35.17
C LEU A 13 -17.21 -38.40 33.97
N GLU A 14 -17.15 -39.00 32.78
CA GLU A 14 -17.85 -38.51 31.59
C GLU A 14 -19.38 -38.58 31.76
N LEU A 15 -19.89 -39.69 32.30
CA LEU A 15 -21.32 -39.84 32.60
C LEU A 15 -21.79 -38.82 33.66
N LEU A 16 -20.97 -38.55 34.69
CA LEU A 16 -21.25 -37.53 35.69
C LEU A 16 -21.21 -36.11 35.11
N ALA A 17 -20.33 -35.85 34.13
CA ALA A 17 -20.28 -34.57 33.42
C ALA A 17 -21.53 -34.35 32.56
N GLU A 18 -21.99 -35.37 31.83
CA GLU A 18 -23.23 -35.31 31.05
C GLU A 18 -24.46 -35.04 31.93
N VAL A 19 -24.58 -35.76 33.06
CA VAL A 19 -25.67 -35.56 34.02
C VAL A 19 -25.60 -34.16 34.64
N ALA A 20 -24.41 -33.64 34.93
CA ALA A 20 -24.24 -32.27 35.43
C ALA A 20 -24.67 -31.23 34.39
N THR A 21 -24.35 -31.42 33.11
CA THR A 21 -24.78 -30.52 32.03
C THR A 21 -26.30 -30.54 31.83
N ARG A 22 -26.96 -31.70 31.93
CA ARG A 22 -28.44 -31.78 31.92
C ARG A 22 -29.05 -31.11 33.15
N GLY A 23 -28.50 -31.32 34.34
CA GLY A 23 -28.98 -30.69 35.58
C GLY A 23 -28.88 -29.16 35.58
N THR A 24 -27.86 -28.60 34.91
CA THR A 24 -27.72 -27.14 34.72
C THR A 24 -28.74 -26.53 33.77
N MET A 25 -29.19 -27.28 32.75
CA MET A 25 -30.28 -26.86 31.85
C MET A 25 -31.63 -26.79 32.59
N GLU A 26 -31.81 -27.60 33.64
CA GLU A 26 -33.01 -27.63 34.48
C GLU A 26 -32.92 -26.71 35.73
N GLY A 27 -31.89 -25.88 35.85
CA GLY A 27 -31.78 -24.88 36.91
C GLY A 27 -31.41 -25.43 38.31
N ARG A 28 -30.96 -26.68 38.43
CA ARG A 28 -30.50 -27.24 39.72
C ARG A 28 -29.01 -26.96 39.94
N LYS A 29 -28.64 -26.58 41.17
CA LYS A 29 -27.24 -26.28 41.53
C LYS A 29 -26.41 -27.57 41.56
N VAL A 30 -25.37 -27.63 40.72
CA VAL A 30 -24.41 -28.75 40.69
C VAL A 30 -23.70 -28.88 42.05
N PRO A 31 -23.66 -30.07 42.67
CA PRO A 31 -22.98 -30.29 43.95
C PRO A 31 -21.49 -29.90 43.89
N LYS A 32 -21.00 -29.27 44.95
CA LYS A 32 -19.62 -28.75 45.05
C LYS A 32 -18.57 -29.84 44.79
N ILE A 33 -18.82 -31.08 45.24
CA ILE A 33 -17.94 -32.24 45.05
C ILE A 33 -17.71 -32.56 43.56
N VAL A 34 -18.74 -32.47 42.73
CA VAL A 34 -18.61 -32.71 41.28
C VAL A 34 -17.75 -31.61 40.65
N ARG A 35 -18.01 -30.34 41.01
CA ARG A 35 -17.23 -29.20 40.52
C ARG A 35 -15.74 -29.29 40.87
N ASP A 36 -15.43 -29.66 42.12
CA ASP A 36 -14.05 -29.76 42.59
C ASP A 36 -13.33 -30.97 41.94
N SER A 37 -14.04 -32.07 41.70
CA SER A 37 -13.50 -33.26 41.01
C SER A 37 -13.22 -32.98 39.53
N THR A 38 -14.13 -32.30 38.81
CA THR A 38 -13.91 -31.91 37.41
C THR A 38 -12.74 -30.92 37.29
N LYS A 39 -12.58 -30.00 38.25
CA LYS A 39 -11.45 -29.08 38.29
C LYS A 39 -10.11 -29.82 38.47
N HIS A 40 -10.07 -30.82 39.36
CA HIS A 40 -8.87 -31.63 39.56
C HIS A 40 -8.54 -32.45 38.30
N TYR A 41 -9.54 -33.07 37.67
CA TYR A 41 -9.36 -33.84 36.44
C TYR A 41 -8.83 -32.96 35.30
N ARG A 42 -9.42 -31.77 35.10
CA ARG A 42 -8.97 -30.80 34.09
C ARG A 42 -7.52 -30.36 34.30
N ARG A 43 -7.10 -30.16 35.55
CA ARG A 43 -5.70 -29.83 35.87
C ARG A 43 -4.76 -30.97 35.49
N ARG A 44 -5.10 -32.22 35.83
CA ARG A 44 -4.28 -33.39 35.47
C ARG A 44 -4.17 -33.59 33.95
N LEU A 45 -5.25 -33.36 33.21
CA LEU A 45 -5.24 -33.44 31.75
C LEU A 45 -4.36 -32.35 31.12
N LEU A 46 -4.40 -31.12 31.67
CA LEU A 46 -3.53 -30.03 31.23
C LEU A 46 -2.06 -30.33 31.51
N ASP A 47 -1.74 -30.92 32.67
CA ASP A 47 -0.37 -31.32 33.00
C ASP A 47 0.13 -32.39 32.01
N GLN A 48 -0.70 -33.39 31.66
CA GLN A 48 -0.36 -34.41 30.65
C GLN A 48 -0.13 -33.82 29.25
N LEU A 49 -0.98 -32.88 28.82
CA LEU A 49 -0.82 -32.21 27.52
C LEU A 49 0.44 -31.34 27.50
N LYS A 50 0.81 -30.73 28.63
CA LYS A 50 2.05 -29.96 28.76
C LYS A 50 3.27 -30.86 28.62
N ASP A 51 3.29 -32.00 29.30
CA ASP A 51 4.38 -32.97 29.20
C ASP A 51 4.56 -33.49 27.76
N GLN A 52 3.45 -33.77 27.06
CA GLN A 52 3.49 -34.16 25.64
C GLN A 52 4.01 -33.05 24.73
N ALA A 53 3.62 -31.80 24.96
CA ALA A 53 4.12 -30.65 24.19
C ALA A 53 5.62 -30.43 24.40
N GLU A 54 6.12 -30.61 25.63
CA GLU A 54 7.55 -30.52 25.94
C GLU A 54 8.35 -31.65 25.27
N GLU A 55 7.80 -32.86 25.17
CA GLU A 55 8.43 -33.97 24.46
C GLU A 55 8.52 -33.73 22.94
N VAL A 56 7.45 -33.22 22.32
CA VAL A 56 7.46 -32.82 20.89
C VAL A 56 8.47 -31.71 20.64
N HIS A 57 8.52 -30.69 21.51
CA HIS A 57 9.50 -29.60 21.40
C HIS A 57 10.93 -30.13 21.50
N ARG A 58 11.21 -31.05 22.43
CA ARG A 58 12.53 -31.69 22.57
C ARG A 58 12.90 -32.49 21.33
N SER A 59 11.96 -33.25 20.77
CA SER A 59 12.18 -34.00 19.52
C SER A 59 12.51 -33.09 18.33
N HIS A 60 11.77 -31.98 18.16
CA HIS A 60 12.06 -31.00 17.11
C HIS A 60 13.40 -30.29 17.29
N SER A 61 13.77 -29.95 18.53
CA SER A 61 15.08 -29.34 18.81
C SER A 61 16.22 -30.26 18.40
N ASN A 62 16.13 -31.55 18.73
CA ASN A 62 17.15 -32.53 18.35
C ASN A 62 17.24 -32.70 16.82
N ALA A 63 16.10 -32.73 16.12
CA ALA A 63 16.08 -32.84 14.66
C ALA A 63 16.72 -31.62 13.96
N LEU A 64 16.54 -30.41 14.52
CA LEU A 64 17.19 -29.20 14.00
C LEU A 64 18.70 -29.21 14.20
N GLU A 65 19.18 -29.78 15.31
CA GLU A 65 20.61 -29.92 15.58
C GLU A 65 21.26 -30.89 14.58
N GLU A 66 20.62 -32.04 14.30
CA GLU A 66 21.07 -33.02 13.30
C GLU A 66 21.10 -32.44 11.87
N ILE A 67 20.08 -31.64 11.50
CA ILE A 67 20.08 -30.93 10.20
C ILE A 67 21.24 -29.93 10.13
N ASN A 68 21.53 -29.21 11.22
CA ASN A 68 22.58 -28.21 11.24
C ASN A 68 23.97 -28.85 11.12
N GLU A 69 24.21 -29.97 11.80
CA GLU A 69 25.45 -30.75 11.65
C GLU A 69 25.64 -31.24 10.21
N THR A 70 24.56 -31.68 9.56
CA THR A 70 24.59 -32.15 8.17
C THR A 70 24.90 -31.01 7.19
N VAL A 71 24.32 -29.83 7.40
CA VAL A 71 24.56 -28.65 6.56
C VAL A 71 26.00 -28.14 6.70
N VAL A 72 26.56 -28.17 7.91
CA VAL A 72 27.96 -27.78 8.15
C VAL A 72 28.93 -28.76 7.48
N ALA A 73 28.63 -30.06 7.50
CA ALA A 73 29.45 -31.06 6.81
C ALA A 73 29.47 -30.86 5.28
N LEU A 74 28.30 -30.60 4.66
CA LEU A 74 28.20 -30.36 3.21
C LEU A 74 28.88 -29.05 2.76
N SER A 75 28.92 -28.04 3.63
CA SER A 75 29.54 -26.74 3.35
C SER A 75 31.06 -26.78 3.26
N CYS A 76 31.73 -27.74 3.91
CA CYS A 76 33.20 -27.81 3.90
C CYS A 76 33.74 -28.50 2.65
N ASP A 77 33.04 -29.51 2.13
CA ASP A 77 33.55 -30.31 1.00
C ASP A 77 33.31 -29.65 -0.37
N GLN A 78 32.22 -28.89 -0.53
CA GLN A 78 31.91 -28.22 -1.81
C GLN A 78 32.74 -26.96 -2.06
N VAL A 79 33.10 -26.21 -1.02
CA VAL A 79 33.88 -24.96 -1.16
C VAL A 79 35.36 -25.25 -1.48
N HIS A 80 35.88 -26.42 -1.10
CA HIS A 80 37.28 -26.76 -1.37
C HIS A 80 37.54 -27.21 -2.81
N GLN A 81 36.52 -27.64 -3.55
CA GLN A 81 36.67 -28.11 -4.94
C GLN A 81 36.61 -26.97 -5.98
N GLU A 82 35.83 -25.91 -5.74
CA GLU A 82 35.65 -24.82 -6.73
C GLU A 82 36.78 -23.78 -6.73
N ILE A 83 37.61 -23.72 -5.68
CA ILE A 83 38.67 -22.69 -5.56
C ILE A 83 39.93 -23.05 -6.39
N TYR A 84 40.09 -24.29 -6.84
CA TYR A 84 41.32 -24.72 -7.55
C TYR A 84 41.25 -24.71 -9.09
N GLU A 85 40.13 -24.33 -9.71
CA GLU A 85 39.95 -24.44 -11.18
C GLU A 85 39.82 -23.10 -11.93
N ILE A 86 40.00 -21.94 -11.27
CA ILE A 86 39.67 -20.62 -11.87
C ILE A 86 40.90 -19.86 -12.42
N ASP A 87 42.13 -20.25 -12.11
CA ASP A 87 43.31 -19.38 -12.36
C ASP A 87 43.96 -19.47 -13.76
N ASP A 88 43.56 -20.38 -14.67
CA ASP A 88 44.32 -20.62 -15.92
C ASP A 88 43.71 -20.08 -17.25
N ASP A 89 42.46 -19.58 -17.27
CA ASP A 89 41.76 -19.30 -18.54
C ASP A 89 41.53 -17.81 -18.90
N GLU A 90 41.95 -16.85 -18.05
CA GLU A 90 41.65 -15.43 -18.27
C GLU A 90 42.69 -14.67 -19.12
N GLU A 91 43.90 -15.20 -19.32
CA GLU A 91 45.00 -14.49 -19.98
C GLU A 91 44.96 -14.53 -21.53
N THR A 92 44.14 -15.41 -22.14
CA THR A 92 44.14 -15.61 -23.61
C THR A 92 43.09 -14.77 -24.36
N ARG A 93 42.23 -14.01 -23.66
CA ARG A 93 41.03 -13.40 -24.27
C ARG A 93 41.15 -11.94 -24.72
N LEU A 94 42.27 -11.27 -24.51
CA LEU A 94 42.39 -9.82 -24.71
C LEU A 94 42.98 -9.36 -26.07
N ASP A 95 43.44 -10.28 -26.93
CA ASP A 95 44.14 -9.90 -28.18
C ASP A 95 43.28 -9.91 -29.47
N GLN A 96 41.96 -10.19 -29.42
CA GLN A 96 41.15 -10.41 -30.64
C GLN A 96 40.10 -9.35 -30.97
N ILE A 97 40.09 -8.17 -30.32
CA ILE A 97 39.04 -7.13 -30.56
C ILE A 97 39.65 -5.80 -31.05
N ALA A 98 40.58 -5.84 -32.01
CA ALA A 98 41.15 -4.63 -32.61
C ALA A 98 40.85 -4.43 -34.11
N ASP A 99 40.44 -5.46 -34.86
CA ASP A 99 40.33 -5.36 -36.33
C ASP A 99 38.98 -5.87 -36.86
N ALA A 100 38.02 -4.95 -37.05
CA ALA A 100 36.90 -5.00 -38.04
C ALA A 100 35.77 -4.04 -37.60
N ASN A 101 35.16 -3.18 -38.40
CA ASN A 101 35.31 -2.82 -39.81
C ASN A 101 34.53 -1.51 -40.02
N ASP A 102 35.19 -0.56 -40.68
CA ASP A 102 34.58 0.44 -41.54
C ASP A 102 33.89 -0.25 -42.73
N ILE A 103 32.78 0.31 -43.26
CA ILE A 103 32.42 0.42 -44.70
C ILE A 103 30.90 0.66 -44.92
N ARG A 104 30.63 1.88 -45.43
CA ARG A 104 29.79 2.34 -46.56
C ARG A 104 28.26 2.39 -46.53
N ASP A 105 27.83 3.57 -47.00
CA ASP A 105 26.54 4.00 -47.55
C ASP A 105 26.09 3.21 -48.79
N ILE A 106 24.77 2.97 -48.90
CA ILE A 106 24.02 2.81 -50.15
C ILE A 106 22.60 3.38 -49.97
N GLU A 107 22.24 4.33 -50.82
CA GLU A 107 20.88 4.82 -51.10
C GLU A 107 20.18 3.91 -52.13
N ASP A 108 18.84 3.84 -52.07
CA ASP A 108 17.85 3.65 -53.16
C ASP A 108 16.60 2.94 -52.58
N ASP A 109 15.45 3.60 -52.48
CA ASP A 109 14.45 3.89 -53.53
C ASP A 109 13.65 2.65 -53.95
N SER A 110 12.36 2.60 -53.59
CA SER A 110 11.26 2.01 -54.37
C SER A 110 9.95 1.86 -53.57
N THR A 111 8.99 2.64 -54.04
CA THR A 111 7.53 2.48 -54.02
C THR A 111 6.98 1.05 -53.98
N ALA A 112 5.93 0.84 -53.18
CA ALA A 112 4.81 -0.03 -53.54
C ALA A 112 3.54 0.37 -52.78
N VAL A 113 2.55 0.80 -53.56
CA VAL A 113 1.16 1.06 -53.17
C VAL A 113 0.48 -0.30 -52.95
N ILE A 114 -0.13 -0.51 -51.78
CA ILE A 114 -1.11 -1.59 -51.57
C ILE A 114 -2.38 -0.94 -51.02
N THR A 115 -3.36 -0.83 -51.92
CA THR A 115 -4.77 -0.63 -51.62
C THR A 115 -5.37 -1.95 -51.18
N SER A 116 -5.93 -2.03 -49.98
CA SER A 116 -6.83 -3.10 -49.57
C SER A 116 -8.10 -2.49 -48.99
N GLU A 117 -9.12 -2.50 -49.84
CA GLU A 117 -10.53 -2.36 -49.49
C GLU A 117 -10.95 -3.62 -48.70
N SER A 118 -11.72 -3.45 -47.64
CA SER A 118 -12.53 -4.53 -47.05
C SER A 118 -13.68 -3.92 -46.24
N ASP A 119 -14.78 -3.78 -46.95
CA ASP A 119 -16.19 -4.04 -46.61
C ASP A 119 -16.57 -4.31 -45.15
N ASP A 120 -17.41 -3.40 -44.66
CA ASP A 120 -18.68 -3.57 -43.95
C ASP A 120 -19.09 -4.99 -43.49
N GLU A 121 -19.19 -5.19 -42.17
CA GLU A 121 -20.29 -5.97 -41.59
C GLU A 121 -20.85 -5.31 -40.32
N ASP A 122 -22.11 -4.95 -40.43
CA ASP A 122 -23.02 -4.54 -39.36
C ASP A 122 -23.23 -5.68 -38.35
N THR A 123 -23.07 -5.40 -37.06
CA THR A 123 -23.68 -6.24 -36.02
C THR A 123 -24.32 -5.36 -34.96
N GLN A 124 -25.62 -5.17 -35.10
CA GLN A 124 -26.50 -4.62 -34.08
C GLN A 124 -26.61 -5.61 -32.91
N ARG A 125 -26.29 -5.17 -31.69
CA ARG A 125 -26.66 -5.87 -30.44
C ARG A 125 -27.38 -4.91 -29.52
N GLY A 126 -28.65 -5.23 -29.23
CA GLY A 126 -29.54 -4.47 -28.35
C GLY A 126 -29.14 -4.54 -26.87
N PRO A 127 -29.70 -3.65 -26.03
CA PRO A 127 -29.34 -3.54 -24.62
C PRO A 127 -30.15 -4.51 -23.74
N SER A 128 -29.47 -5.30 -22.92
CA SER A 128 -30.08 -6.02 -21.78
C SER A 128 -29.94 -5.17 -20.52
N ALA A 129 -31.06 -4.98 -19.83
CA ALA A 129 -31.18 -4.20 -18.61
C ALA A 129 -31.20 -5.13 -17.40
N GLU A 130 -30.21 -5.01 -16.52
CA GLU A 130 -30.25 -5.61 -15.18
C GLU A 130 -30.11 -4.51 -14.12
N ALA A 131 -31.13 -4.45 -13.26
CA ALA A 131 -31.26 -3.47 -12.19
C ALA A 131 -30.26 -3.79 -11.06
N THR A 132 -29.31 -2.90 -10.81
CA THR A 132 -28.40 -3.00 -9.66
C THR A 132 -28.88 -2.06 -8.55
N THR A 133 -29.12 -2.62 -7.37
CA THR A 133 -29.43 -1.89 -6.12
C THR A 133 -28.34 -0.90 -5.73
N PRO A 134 -28.69 0.29 -5.18
CA PRO A 134 -27.75 1.38 -4.97
C PRO A 134 -26.81 1.09 -3.78
N THR A 135 -25.58 0.70 -4.07
CA THR A 135 -24.50 0.66 -3.08
C THR A 135 -23.93 2.06 -2.90
N VAL A 136 -24.24 2.71 -1.78
CA VAL A 136 -23.71 4.03 -1.41
C VAL A 136 -22.20 3.96 -1.17
N GLN A 137 -21.41 4.27 -2.20
CA GLN A 137 -19.95 4.36 -2.08
C GLN A 137 -19.54 5.67 -1.39
N PHE A 138 -19.39 5.65 -0.06
CA PHE A 138 -18.73 6.72 0.68
C PHE A 138 -17.23 6.76 0.36
N ARG A 139 -16.84 7.63 -0.59
CA ARG A 139 -15.46 8.04 -0.85
C ARG A 139 -15.16 9.36 -0.16
N SER A 140 -14.97 9.34 1.15
CA SER A 140 -14.40 10.48 1.87
C SER A 140 -13.42 9.97 2.92
N GLY A 141 -12.12 10.17 2.67
CA GLY A 141 -11.04 9.90 3.62
C GLY A 141 -11.03 10.87 4.80
N LEU A 142 -12.17 11.03 5.47
CA LEU A 142 -12.33 11.75 6.72
C LEU A 142 -12.78 10.73 7.77
N TRP A 143 -12.05 10.61 8.86
CA TRP A 143 -12.33 9.65 9.93
C TRP A 143 -12.53 10.43 11.22
N GLN A 144 -13.70 10.32 11.85
CA GLN A 144 -13.98 10.96 13.13
C GLN A 144 -13.74 9.99 14.27
N CYS A 145 -12.87 10.35 15.21
CA CYS A 145 -12.64 9.55 16.41
C CYS A 145 -13.86 9.61 17.33
N ARG A 146 -14.34 8.46 17.79
CA ARG A 146 -15.49 8.35 18.71
C ARG A 146 -15.24 9.05 20.04
N SER A 147 -14.00 8.94 20.55
CA SER A 147 -13.58 9.45 21.86
C SER A 147 -13.46 10.99 21.88
N CYS A 148 -12.51 11.59 21.15
CA CYS A 148 -12.32 13.05 21.18
C CYS A 148 -13.00 13.83 20.05
N LYS A 149 -13.79 13.17 19.19
CA LYS A 149 -14.49 13.80 18.05
C LYS A 149 -13.58 14.44 16.99
N ALA A 150 -12.26 14.26 17.08
CA ALA A 150 -11.31 14.79 16.10
C ALA A 150 -11.51 14.15 14.72
N ILE A 151 -11.52 14.98 13.68
CA ILE A 151 -11.66 14.55 12.28
C ILE A 151 -10.27 14.45 11.64
N LEU A 152 -9.86 13.23 11.31
CA LEU A 152 -8.58 12.93 10.68
C LEU A 152 -8.74 12.88 9.15
N LYS A 153 -7.93 13.66 8.44
CA LYS A 153 -7.92 13.71 6.97
C LYS A 153 -6.90 12.74 6.38
N GLY A 154 -7.35 11.86 5.50
CA GLY A 154 -6.58 10.87 4.74
C GLY A 154 -6.55 9.49 5.40
N TYR A 155 -6.71 8.43 4.60
CA TYR A 155 -6.50 7.05 5.03
C TYR A 155 -5.01 6.72 5.02
N ARG A 156 -4.25 7.25 5.98
CA ARG A 156 -2.93 6.71 6.31
C ARG A 156 -3.10 5.94 7.61
N ARG A 157 -3.06 4.60 7.55
CA ARG A 157 -3.17 3.67 8.69
C ARG A 157 -2.36 4.15 9.90
N ASN A 158 -1.11 4.56 9.66
CA ASN A 158 -0.20 5.08 10.70
C ASN A 158 -0.68 6.37 11.38
N GLY A 159 -1.50 7.18 10.70
CA GLY A 159 -2.11 8.39 11.26
C GLY A 159 -3.27 8.08 12.20
N LEU A 160 -4.10 7.09 11.85
CA LEU A 160 -5.16 6.60 12.72
C LEU A 160 -4.58 5.90 13.96
N LEU A 161 -3.62 4.99 13.77
CA LEU A 161 -2.96 4.29 14.88
C LEU A 161 -2.25 5.26 15.84
N ARG A 162 -1.58 6.30 15.33
CA ARG A 162 -0.99 7.34 16.18
C ARG A 162 -2.05 8.06 17.01
N HIS A 163 -3.21 8.34 16.40
CA HIS A 163 -4.30 9.00 17.11
C HIS A 163 -4.91 8.10 18.19
N VAL A 164 -5.18 6.82 17.86
CA VAL A 164 -5.63 5.79 18.83
C VAL A 164 -4.65 5.70 19.99
N GLY A 165 -3.36 5.70 19.68
CA GLY A 165 -2.31 5.74 20.67
C GLY A 165 -2.52 6.83 21.72
N VAL A 166 -2.76 8.07 21.31
CA VAL A 166 -2.97 9.19 22.25
C VAL A 166 -4.08 8.88 23.26
N HIS A 167 -5.16 8.22 22.82
CA HIS A 167 -6.26 7.83 23.71
C HIS A 167 -5.92 6.67 24.62
N GLU A 168 -5.16 5.71 24.12
CA GLU A 168 -4.64 4.59 24.90
C GLU A 168 -3.52 5.06 25.86
N GLY A 169 -3.27 6.36 26.03
CA GLY A 169 -2.31 6.90 27.02
C GLY A 169 -0.84 6.51 26.80
N GLY A 170 -0.53 5.82 25.69
CA GLY A 170 0.75 5.16 25.53
C GLY A 170 0.91 3.92 26.40
N THR A 171 -0.18 3.20 26.70
CA THR A 171 -0.24 1.90 27.41
C THR A 171 0.65 0.82 26.79
N HIS A 172 1.09 1.02 25.55
CA HIS A 172 2.05 0.16 24.86
C HIS A 172 3.34 0.93 24.55
N PRO A 173 4.11 1.32 25.59
CA PRO A 173 5.33 2.06 25.36
C PRO A 173 6.38 1.15 24.72
N ILE A 174 7.07 1.69 23.73
CA ILE A 174 8.18 1.03 23.05
C ILE A 174 9.46 1.29 23.84
N SER A 175 10.02 0.26 24.45
CA SER A 175 11.31 0.36 25.13
C SER A 175 12.44 0.63 24.14
N CYS A 176 13.40 1.49 24.51
CA CYS A 176 14.64 1.62 23.76
C CYS A 176 15.33 0.24 23.65
N PHE A 177 15.97 -0.04 22.52
CA PHE A 177 16.70 -1.31 22.31
C PHE A 177 18.21 -1.15 22.45
N ILE A 178 18.69 0.06 22.78
CA ILE A 178 20.10 0.31 23.08
C ILE A 178 20.36 -0.19 24.50
N GLU A 179 21.40 -1.02 24.66
CA GLU A 179 21.80 -1.58 25.95
C GLU A 179 22.07 -0.46 26.97
N GLY A 180 21.60 -0.67 28.20
CA GLY A 180 21.66 0.32 29.27
C GLY A 180 20.57 1.40 29.24
N CYS A 181 19.82 1.55 28.14
CA CYS A 181 18.77 2.56 28.05
C CYS A 181 17.41 2.03 28.54
N ARG A 182 16.94 2.55 29.68
CA ARG A 182 15.63 2.17 30.27
C ARG A 182 14.47 3.03 29.77
N THR A 183 14.71 3.97 28.84
CA THR A 183 13.67 4.88 28.36
C THR A 183 12.60 4.13 27.59
N LYS A 184 11.34 4.42 27.94
CA LYS A 184 10.14 3.90 27.30
C LYS A 184 9.47 5.03 26.51
N CYS A 185 9.35 4.86 25.20
CA CYS A 185 8.79 5.87 24.31
C CYS A 185 7.35 5.53 23.93
N LYS A 186 6.45 6.51 23.96
CA LYS A 186 5.03 6.26 23.69
C LYS A 186 4.74 5.71 22.27
N TRP A 187 5.56 6.07 21.28
CA TRP A 187 5.33 5.74 19.86
C TRP A 187 6.64 5.51 19.10
N GLY A 188 6.58 4.86 17.93
CA GLY A 188 7.75 4.69 17.05
C GLY A 188 8.47 5.99 16.69
N HIS A 189 7.73 7.07 16.41
CA HIS A 189 8.35 8.37 16.14
C HIS A 189 9.02 9.00 17.36
N ALA A 190 8.49 8.75 18.57
CA ALA A 190 9.09 9.19 19.83
C ALA A 190 10.36 8.37 20.11
N LEU A 191 10.34 7.06 19.85
CA LEU A 191 11.53 6.21 19.93
C LEU A 191 12.61 6.70 18.95
N ARG A 192 12.25 6.99 17.71
CA ARG A 192 13.21 7.55 16.72
C ARG A 192 13.75 8.92 17.14
N ALA A 193 12.97 9.74 17.84
CA ALA A 193 13.45 11.02 18.38
C ALA A 193 14.41 10.79 19.54
N HIS A 194 14.03 9.94 20.49
CA HIS A 194 14.88 9.52 21.60
C HIS A 194 16.22 8.95 21.12
N LEU A 195 16.22 8.04 20.13
CA LEU A 195 17.45 7.52 19.51
C LEU A 195 18.34 8.64 18.94
N ARG A 196 17.75 9.68 18.34
CA ARG A 196 18.52 10.82 17.80
C ARG A 196 19.10 11.71 18.89
N HIS A 197 18.37 11.95 19.97
CA HIS A 197 18.77 12.89 21.01
C HIS A 197 19.70 12.25 22.05
N GLU A 198 19.30 11.10 22.60
CA GLU A 198 20.03 10.45 23.68
C GLU A 198 21.17 9.57 23.16
N HIS A 199 21.00 8.95 21.99
CA HIS A 199 22.00 8.01 21.45
C HIS A 199 22.75 8.56 20.24
N LYS A 200 22.42 9.76 19.75
CA LYS A 200 22.96 10.33 18.50
C LYS A 200 22.82 9.38 17.29
N LEU A 201 21.86 8.45 17.35
CA LEU A 201 21.58 7.45 16.33
C LEU A 201 20.40 7.91 15.47
N SER A 202 20.64 8.02 14.16
CA SER A 202 19.57 8.16 13.17
C SER A 202 19.17 6.79 12.62
N ALA A 203 17.95 6.65 12.09
CA ALA A 203 17.52 5.39 11.45
C ALA A 203 18.46 4.91 10.33
N ARG A 204 19.26 5.81 9.74
CA ARG A 204 20.27 5.49 8.72
C ARG A 204 21.59 4.99 9.33
N ASN A 205 21.90 5.40 10.55
CA ASN A 205 23.15 5.09 11.25
C ASN A 205 23.03 3.85 12.14
N LEU A 206 21.82 3.30 12.29
CA LEU A 206 21.63 2.01 12.97
C LEU A 206 22.28 0.88 12.16
N THR A 207 22.93 -0.04 12.86
CA THR A 207 23.37 -1.32 12.29
C THR A 207 22.16 -2.10 11.75
N ALA A 208 22.40 -3.09 10.87
CA ALA A 208 21.31 -3.91 10.32
C ALA A 208 20.47 -4.57 11.43
N GLU A 209 21.14 -5.09 12.45
CA GLU A 209 20.51 -5.70 13.62
C GLU A 209 19.68 -4.70 14.43
N GLN A 210 20.25 -3.54 14.78
CA GLN A 210 19.54 -2.47 15.49
C GLN A 210 18.32 -1.98 14.71
N ARG A 211 18.43 -1.90 13.38
CA ARG A 211 17.31 -1.53 12.52
C ARG A 211 16.23 -2.60 12.52
N GLY A 212 16.60 -3.89 12.55
CA GLY A 212 15.68 -5.01 12.74
C GLY A 212 14.91 -4.89 14.05
N ARG A 213 15.62 -4.70 15.17
CA ARG A 213 15.01 -4.50 16.51
C ARG A 213 14.07 -3.28 16.53
N LEU A 214 14.44 -2.17 15.89
CA LEU A 214 13.56 -0.99 15.77
C LEU A 214 12.26 -1.30 15.01
N ILE A 215 12.37 -1.96 13.85
CA ILE A 215 11.19 -2.31 13.03
C ILE A 215 10.27 -3.26 13.79
N GLU A 216 10.84 -4.27 14.44
CA GLU A 216 10.08 -5.27 15.19
C GLU A 216 9.33 -4.63 16.37
N LYS A 217 10.02 -3.78 17.15
CA LYS A 217 9.38 -3.05 18.24
C LYS A 217 8.30 -2.07 17.76
N GLU A 218 8.49 -1.42 16.61
CA GLU A 218 7.44 -0.59 16.01
C GLU A 218 6.25 -1.44 15.54
N ARG A 219 6.49 -2.61 14.93
CA ARG A 219 5.47 -3.55 14.48
C ARG A 219 4.57 -4.00 15.63
N ILE A 220 5.17 -4.53 16.71
CA ILE A 220 4.44 -5.01 17.90
C ILE A 220 3.58 -3.88 18.49
N SER A 221 4.11 -2.67 18.58
CA SER A 221 3.36 -1.51 19.08
C SER A 221 2.16 -1.17 18.19
N TYR A 222 2.33 -1.23 16.87
CA TYR A 222 1.25 -0.97 15.93
C TYR A 222 0.16 -2.05 15.94
N GLU A 223 0.52 -3.33 16.07
CA GLU A 223 -0.44 -4.44 16.17
C GLU A 223 -1.33 -4.29 17.40
N LYS A 224 -0.75 -3.96 18.56
CA LYS A 224 -1.55 -3.69 19.77
C LYS A 224 -2.50 -2.49 19.60
N LEU A 225 -2.05 -1.43 18.94
CA LEU A 225 -2.91 -0.26 18.65
C LEU A 225 -4.00 -0.57 17.62
N GLU A 226 -3.75 -1.50 16.72
CA GLU A 226 -4.72 -1.92 15.72
C GLU A 226 -5.87 -2.70 16.34
N LEU A 227 -5.58 -3.55 17.33
CA LEU A 227 -6.60 -4.18 18.15
C LEU A 227 -7.48 -3.15 18.86
N SER A 228 -6.95 -1.99 19.24
CA SER A 228 -7.77 -0.90 19.83
C SER A 228 -8.46 0.01 18.82
N LEU A 229 -8.17 -0.11 17.52
CA LEU A 229 -8.65 0.81 16.50
C LEU A 229 -10.19 0.84 16.40
N HIS A 230 -10.84 -0.31 16.57
CA HIS A 230 -12.30 -0.44 16.52
C HIS A 230 -13.01 0.33 17.63
N LYS A 231 -12.39 0.48 18.81
CA LYS A 231 -12.93 1.25 19.96
C LYS A 231 -13.16 2.72 19.58
N TYR A 232 -12.22 3.28 18.80
CA TYR A 232 -12.20 4.69 18.41
C TYR A 232 -12.81 4.93 17.03
N PHE A 233 -12.81 3.95 16.15
CA PHE A 233 -13.29 4.05 14.78
C PHE A 233 -14.17 2.83 14.41
N PRO A 234 -15.40 2.74 14.94
CA PRO A 234 -16.25 1.55 14.81
C PRO A 234 -16.61 1.20 13.35
N PHE A 235 -16.65 2.19 12.46
CA PHE A 235 -16.89 1.99 11.02
C PHE A 235 -15.74 1.26 10.29
N LEU A 236 -14.59 1.05 10.93
CA LEU A 236 -13.52 0.23 10.39
C LEU A 236 -13.77 -1.27 10.63
N SER A 237 -14.41 -1.66 11.73
CA SER A 237 -14.69 -3.08 12.03
C SER A 237 -15.55 -3.73 10.96
N SER A 238 -16.70 -3.13 10.63
CA SER A 238 -17.61 -3.67 9.60
C SER A 238 -17.04 -3.70 8.17
N ARG A 239 -15.89 -3.05 7.94
CA ARG A 239 -15.13 -3.12 6.69
C ARG A 239 -13.95 -4.08 6.77
N VAL A 240 -13.32 -4.25 7.93
CA VAL A 240 -12.28 -5.26 8.16
C VAL A 240 -12.93 -6.65 8.13
N ASP A 241 -14.13 -6.81 8.68
CA ASP A 241 -14.89 -8.07 8.62
C ASP A 241 -15.43 -8.38 7.21
N LYS A 242 -15.54 -7.37 6.33
CA LYS A 242 -15.84 -7.54 4.89
C LYS A 242 -14.60 -7.56 4.00
N LEU A 243 -13.46 -7.17 4.56
CA LEU A 243 -12.12 -7.48 4.09
C LEU A 243 -11.62 -8.68 4.91
N VAL A 244 -12.41 -9.76 4.98
CA VAL A 244 -11.79 -11.08 5.00
C VAL A 244 -10.95 -11.11 3.74
N GLU A 245 -9.69 -10.73 3.91
CA GLU A 245 -8.69 -10.68 2.87
C GLU A 245 -8.71 -12.05 2.22
N ARG A 246 -8.81 -12.11 0.89
CA ARG A 246 -8.72 -13.38 0.17
C ARG A 246 -7.39 -14.02 0.56
N LEU A 247 -7.44 -14.98 1.47
CA LEU A 247 -6.31 -15.76 1.91
C LEU A 247 -6.08 -16.79 0.82
N TRP A 248 -4.97 -16.65 0.12
CA TRP A 248 -4.52 -17.68 -0.81
C TRP A 248 -3.53 -18.56 -0.07
N GLN A 249 -3.85 -19.83 0.10
CA GLN A 249 -2.92 -20.81 0.65
C GLN A 249 -2.22 -21.51 -0.51
N CYS A 250 -0.90 -21.41 -0.58
CA CYS A 250 -0.13 -22.15 -1.57
C CYS A 250 -0.15 -23.64 -1.24
N GLN A 251 -0.62 -24.48 -2.16
CA GLN A 251 -0.70 -25.93 -1.95
C GLN A 251 0.68 -26.59 -1.82
N VAL A 252 1.73 -25.99 -2.39
CA VAL A 252 3.09 -26.57 -2.37
C VAL A 252 3.76 -26.39 -1.01
N CYS A 253 3.65 -25.20 -0.39
CA CYS A 253 4.36 -24.92 0.86
C CYS A 253 3.47 -24.44 2.00
N GLN A 254 2.15 -24.52 1.83
CA GLN A 254 1.14 -24.15 2.82
C GLN A 254 1.19 -22.69 3.32
N LYS A 255 1.95 -21.82 2.63
CA LYS A 255 2.09 -20.41 3.03
C LYS A 255 0.83 -19.64 2.67
N GLN A 256 0.27 -18.95 3.66
CA GLN A 256 -0.86 -18.04 3.46
C GLN A 256 -0.38 -16.69 2.91
N LEU A 257 -1.02 -16.24 1.82
CA LEU A 257 -0.74 -14.97 1.17
C LEU A 257 -1.94 -14.03 1.37
N ILE A 258 -1.70 -12.96 2.14
CA ILE A 258 -2.72 -11.97 2.48
C ILE A 258 -2.76 -10.85 1.43
N GLY A 259 -3.96 -10.51 0.95
CA GLY A 259 -4.18 -9.33 0.10
C GLY A 259 -3.58 -9.43 -1.30
N ALA A 260 -3.41 -10.63 -1.84
CA ALA A 260 -2.70 -10.84 -3.10
C ALA A 260 -3.51 -10.32 -4.31
N HIS A 261 -3.03 -9.23 -4.92
CA HIS A 261 -3.15 -9.09 -6.37
C HIS A 261 -2.43 -10.29 -7.02
N GLU A 262 -2.97 -10.79 -8.13
CA GLU A 262 -2.44 -11.89 -8.97
C GLU A 262 -0.90 -11.91 -9.04
N HIS A 263 -0.26 -10.74 -9.16
CA HIS A 263 1.19 -10.57 -9.16
C HIS A 263 1.95 -11.16 -7.95
N ASN A 264 1.43 -11.02 -6.73
CA ASN A 264 2.11 -11.50 -5.50
C ASN A 264 2.04 -13.03 -5.39
N LEU A 265 0.94 -13.60 -5.85
CA LEU A 265 0.73 -15.03 -5.94
C LEU A 265 1.67 -15.64 -7.00
N LEU A 266 1.71 -15.07 -8.21
CA LEU A 266 2.63 -15.50 -9.27
C LEU A 266 4.09 -15.48 -8.81
N LYS A 267 4.47 -14.44 -8.06
CA LYS A 267 5.81 -14.31 -7.46
C LYS A 267 6.11 -15.44 -6.46
N HIS A 268 5.10 -15.88 -5.70
CA HIS A 268 5.25 -16.98 -4.75
C HIS A 268 5.31 -18.33 -5.46
N ILE A 269 4.43 -18.59 -6.43
CA ILE A 269 4.46 -19.83 -7.23
C ILE A 269 5.81 -20.00 -7.94
N GLY A 270 6.35 -18.90 -8.48
CA GLY A 270 7.68 -18.91 -9.10
C GLY A 270 8.82 -19.36 -8.17
N THR A 271 8.64 -19.37 -6.84
CA THR A 271 9.66 -19.93 -5.93
C THR A 271 9.64 -21.45 -5.84
N HIS A 272 8.51 -22.08 -6.14
CA HIS A 272 8.36 -23.54 -6.09
C HIS A 272 8.69 -24.18 -7.43
N GLU A 273 8.22 -23.57 -8.52
CA GLU A 273 8.39 -24.08 -9.87
C GLU A 273 9.79 -23.74 -10.46
N ASN A 274 10.66 -23.11 -9.68
CA ASN A 274 11.99 -22.68 -10.10
C ASN A 274 11.97 -21.86 -11.41
N ILE A 275 10.89 -21.10 -11.63
CA ILE A 275 10.70 -20.29 -12.84
C ILE A 275 11.54 -19.03 -12.69
N PHE A 276 12.77 -19.10 -13.18
CA PHE A 276 13.63 -17.93 -13.31
C PHE A 276 13.60 -17.38 -14.73
N SER A 277 13.44 -16.07 -14.86
CA SER A 277 13.75 -15.39 -16.11
C SER A 277 15.26 -15.21 -16.20
N ARG A 278 15.87 -15.71 -17.27
CA ARG A 278 17.31 -15.52 -17.51
C ARG A 278 17.56 -14.09 -18.01
N CYS A 279 18.74 -13.54 -17.71
CA CYS A 279 19.13 -12.26 -18.27
C CYS A 279 19.22 -12.38 -19.81
N PRO A 280 18.52 -11.52 -20.59
CA PRO A 280 18.56 -11.63 -22.05
C PRO A 280 19.87 -11.13 -22.67
N ILE A 281 20.80 -10.58 -21.87
CA ILE A 281 22.10 -10.09 -22.32
C ILE A 281 23.07 -11.27 -22.46
N ALA A 282 23.67 -11.42 -23.65
CA ALA A 282 24.64 -12.47 -23.92
C ALA A 282 25.82 -12.40 -22.94
N GLY A 283 26.22 -13.55 -22.39
CA GLY A 283 27.29 -13.65 -21.39
C GLY A 283 26.85 -13.36 -19.94
N CYS A 284 25.59 -13.01 -19.70
CA CYS A 284 25.09 -12.84 -18.33
C CYS A 284 24.36 -14.11 -17.85
N ALA A 285 24.98 -14.82 -16.88
CA ALA A 285 24.41 -16.03 -16.28
C ALA A 285 23.34 -15.76 -15.21
N GLU A 286 23.07 -14.48 -14.90
CA GLU A 286 22.14 -14.11 -13.84
C GLU A 286 20.70 -14.50 -14.18
N THR A 287 20.00 -14.98 -13.16
CA THR A 287 18.60 -15.39 -13.27
C THR A 287 17.77 -14.70 -12.19
N CYS A 288 16.54 -14.31 -12.53
CA CYS A 288 15.70 -13.51 -11.66
C CYS A 288 14.33 -14.17 -11.50
N ARG A 289 13.90 -14.36 -10.25
CA ARG A 289 12.59 -14.97 -9.90
C ARG A 289 11.39 -14.11 -10.29
N THR A 290 11.60 -12.85 -10.67
CA THR A 290 10.51 -11.94 -11.04
C THR A 290 10.92 -11.01 -12.17
N THR A 291 9.95 -10.63 -13.00
CA THR A 291 10.15 -9.61 -14.05
C THR A 291 10.64 -8.28 -13.47
N SER A 292 10.19 -7.90 -12.27
CA SER A 292 10.69 -6.74 -11.53
C SER A 292 12.14 -6.89 -11.09
N GLY A 293 12.54 -8.08 -10.62
CA GLY A 293 13.91 -8.43 -10.29
C GLY A 293 14.83 -8.32 -11.51
N LEU A 294 14.39 -8.87 -12.64
CA LEU A 294 15.14 -8.81 -13.90
C LEU A 294 15.28 -7.37 -14.41
N ARG A 295 14.23 -6.54 -14.34
CA ARG A 295 14.33 -5.10 -14.68
C ARG A 295 15.32 -4.36 -13.78
N ASN A 296 15.36 -4.69 -12.49
CA ASN A 296 16.31 -4.09 -11.56
C ASN A 296 17.74 -4.56 -11.82
N HIS A 297 17.93 -5.84 -12.14
CA HIS A 297 19.22 -6.40 -12.54
C HIS A 297 19.73 -5.72 -13.82
N LEU A 298 18.92 -5.65 -14.88
CA LEU A 298 19.25 -4.95 -16.14
C LEU A 298 19.65 -3.49 -15.88
N LYS A 299 18.90 -2.79 -15.02
CA LYS A 299 19.18 -1.40 -14.69
C LYS A 299 20.48 -1.24 -13.89
N LYS A 300 20.76 -2.16 -12.95
CA LYS A 300 21.89 -2.04 -12.02
C LYS A 300 23.20 -2.49 -12.66
N TYR A 301 23.21 -3.63 -13.33
CA TYR A 301 24.43 -4.29 -13.81
C TYR A 301 24.70 -4.01 -15.29
N HIS A 302 23.67 -3.89 -16.12
CA HIS A 302 23.83 -3.58 -17.54
C HIS A 302 23.58 -2.11 -17.88
N ARG A 303 23.11 -1.29 -16.93
CA ARG A 303 22.65 0.09 -17.15
C ARG A 303 21.59 0.20 -18.26
N LEU A 304 20.89 -0.89 -18.55
CA LEU A 304 19.83 -0.98 -19.56
C LEU A 304 18.46 -0.95 -18.89
N ARG A 305 17.49 -0.30 -19.53
CA ARG A 305 16.07 -0.49 -19.21
C ARG A 305 15.51 -1.56 -20.15
N ALA A 306 14.37 -2.15 -19.78
CA ALA A 306 13.68 -3.11 -20.65
C ALA A 306 13.35 -2.54 -22.06
N ALA A 307 13.24 -1.21 -22.18
CA ALA A 307 13.02 -0.53 -23.45
C ALA A 307 14.28 -0.38 -24.32
N ASP A 308 15.46 -0.58 -23.72
CA ASP A 308 16.77 -0.45 -24.39
C ASP A 308 17.26 -1.83 -24.91
N LEU A 309 16.49 -2.90 -24.70
CA LEU A 309 16.79 -4.24 -25.20
C LEU A 309 16.55 -4.33 -26.72
N SER A 310 17.38 -5.11 -27.42
CA SER A 310 17.13 -5.43 -28.82
C SER A 310 15.81 -6.20 -29.00
N ALA A 311 15.26 -6.23 -30.22
CA ALA A 311 14.02 -6.95 -30.49
C ALA A 311 14.12 -8.44 -30.10
N GLU A 312 15.28 -9.06 -30.35
CA GLU A 312 15.56 -10.45 -29.97
C GLU A 312 15.62 -10.64 -28.44
N GLN A 313 16.31 -9.74 -27.73
CA GLN A 313 16.39 -9.75 -26.27
C GLN A 313 15.02 -9.54 -25.61
N HIS A 314 14.21 -8.65 -26.18
CA HIS A 314 12.84 -8.41 -25.74
C HIS A 314 11.92 -9.60 -26.06
N GLY A 315 12.14 -10.27 -27.19
CA GLY A 315 11.46 -11.51 -27.56
C GLY A 315 11.67 -12.62 -26.53
N ARG A 316 12.95 -12.88 -26.18
CA ARG A 316 13.31 -13.85 -25.13
C ARG A 316 12.65 -13.55 -23.79
N LEU A 317 12.66 -12.27 -23.37
CA LEU A 317 12.03 -11.83 -22.13
C LEU A 317 10.51 -12.09 -22.10
N LEU A 318 9.81 -11.86 -23.22
CA LEU A 318 8.37 -12.11 -23.33
C LEU A 318 8.03 -13.60 -23.43
N GLU A 319 8.92 -14.41 -24.00
CA GLU A 319 8.76 -15.86 -24.05
C GLU A 319 8.89 -16.49 -22.65
N ASP A 320 9.87 -16.05 -21.85
CA ASP A 320 9.99 -16.44 -20.44
C ASP A 320 8.75 -16.04 -19.64
N GLU A 321 8.20 -14.83 -19.87
CA GLU A 321 6.96 -14.39 -19.19
C GLU A 321 5.74 -15.22 -19.62
N ARG A 322 5.65 -15.61 -20.90
CA ARG A 322 4.60 -16.50 -21.40
C ARG A 322 4.72 -17.90 -20.82
N ARG A 323 5.93 -18.46 -20.78
CA ARG A 323 6.20 -19.76 -20.17
C ARG A 323 5.80 -19.75 -18.70
N ALA A 324 6.20 -18.73 -17.95
CA ALA A 324 5.82 -18.57 -16.54
C ALA A 324 4.31 -18.55 -16.30
N LYS A 325 3.54 -17.92 -17.20
CA LYS A 325 2.07 -17.88 -17.15
C LYS A 325 1.41 -19.20 -17.55
N ALA A 326 2.03 -19.97 -18.44
CA ALA A 326 1.50 -21.26 -18.90
C ALA A 326 1.62 -22.36 -17.85
N THR A 327 2.62 -22.31 -16.96
CA THR A 327 2.86 -23.29 -15.89
C THR A 327 1.99 -23.11 -14.63
N LEU A 328 0.92 -22.31 -14.67
CA LEU A 328 0.14 -22.05 -13.46
C LEU A 328 -0.71 -23.28 -13.06
N PRO A 329 -0.49 -23.87 -11.86
CA PRO A 329 -1.31 -24.98 -11.39
C PRO A 329 -2.74 -24.51 -11.04
N ILE A 330 -3.68 -25.47 -11.08
CA ILE A 330 -5.08 -25.28 -10.65
C ILE A 330 -5.08 -24.84 -9.19
N MET A 331 -5.78 -23.75 -8.86
CA MET A 331 -5.88 -23.26 -7.48
C MET A 331 -7.32 -23.14 -7.00
N VAL A 332 -7.52 -23.54 -5.74
CA VAL A 332 -8.80 -23.47 -5.03
C VAL A 332 -8.88 -22.15 -4.26
N GLN A 333 -9.92 -21.36 -4.53
CA GLN A 333 -10.23 -20.16 -3.74
C GLN A 333 -11.06 -20.58 -2.51
N ILE A 334 -10.48 -20.50 -1.31
CA ILE A 334 -11.22 -20.74 -0.07
C ILE A 334 -11.84 -19.42 0.38
N SER A 335 -13.18 -19.37 0.44
CA SER A 335 -13.91 -18.21 0.95
C SER A 335 -14.61 -18.62 2.24
N LEU A 336 -14.24 -18.01 3.36
CA LEU A 336 -14.92 -18.23 4.65
C LEU A 336 -15.94 -17.10 4.86
N THR A 337 -17.22 -17.44 4.76
CA THR A 337 -18.32 -16.55 5.16
C THR A 337 -18.87 -17.00 6.49
N ALA A 338 -18.89 -16.10 7.48
CA ALA A 338 -19.57 -16.36 8.74
C ALA A 338 -21.09 -16.49 8.49
N VAL A 339 -21.64 -17.67 8.77
CA VAL A 339 -23.09 -17.91 8.75
C VAL A 339 -23.65 -17.35 10.06
N SER A 340 -24.54 -16.37 9.96
CA SER A 340 -25.32 -15.91 11.11
C SER A 340 -26.26 -17.02 11.57
N GLU A 341 -26.39 -17.22 12.88
CA GLU A 341 -27.22 -18.24 13.53
C GLU A 341 -28.60 -18.45 12.86
N PRO A 342 -29.02 -19.70 12.62
CA PRO A 342 -30.35 -19.98 12.09
C PRO A 342 -31.42 -19.66 13.14
N ARG A 343 -32.53 -19.06 12.72
CA ARG A 343 -33.74 -18.96 13.55
C ARG A 343 -34.38 -20.36 13.68
N GLU A 344 -34.92 -20.64 14.86
CA GLU A 344 -35.39 -21.94 15.38
C GLU A 344 -36.45 -22.73 14.57
N SER A 345 -36.81 -22.38 13.33
CA SER A 345 -37.99 -22.98 12.70
C SER A 345 -37.81 -23.72 11.37
N ASP A 346 -36.61 -23.92 10.82
CA ASP A 346 -36.47 -24.63 9.54
C ASP A 346 -35.55 -25.87 9.63
N VAL A 347 -36.09 -27.00 9.14
CA VAL A 347 -35.48 -28.34 9.02
C VAL A 347 -34.28 -28.32 8.04
N PRO A 348 -33.19 -29.08 8.24
CA PRO A 348 -31.94 -28.85 7.52
C PRO A 348 -31.95 -29.46 6.12
N GLY A 349 -31.84 -28.61 5.10
CA GLY A 349 -31.30 -28.95 3.78
C GLY A 349 -30.03 -28.15 3.55
N MET A 350 -28.85 -28.79 3.52
CA MET A 350 -27.60 -28.15 3.14
C MET A 350 -27.62 -27.80 1.64
N LEU A 351 -27.52 -26.52 1.31
CA LEU A 351 -27.20 -26.06 -0.04
C LEU A 351 -25.73 -25.61 -0.06
N LEU A 352 -24.87 -26.37 -0.73
CA LEU A 352 -23.47 -26.01 -0.95
C LEU A 352 -23.36 -25.25 -2.27
N GLU A 353 -23.19 -23.93 -2.24
CA GLU A 353 -23.03 -23.12 -3.46
C GLU A 353 -21.54 -23.08 -3.86
N MET A 354 -21.15 -23.88 -4.87
CA MET A 354 -19.81 -23.85 -5.47
C MET A 354 -19.66 -22.60 -6.36
N VAL A 355 -18.75 -21.68 -6.00
CA VAL A 355 -18.43 -20.51 -6.83
C VAL A 355 -17.31 -20.86 -7.83
N HIS A 356 -17.68 -20.92 -9.11
CA HIS A 356 -16.87 -20.93 -10.36
C HIS A 356 -15.33 -20.99 -10.23
N GLY A 357 -14.72 -22.08 -10.70
CA GLY A 357 -13.31 -22.15 -11.10
C GLY A 357 -13.16 -22.13 -12.63
N MET A 358 -12.27 -21.30 -13.18
CA MET A 358 -11.88 -21.34 -14.60
C MET A 358 -10.71 -22.30 -14.78
N THR A 359 -10.88 -23.34 -15.59
CA THR A 359 -9.78 -24.15 -16.14
C THR A 359 -9.46 -23.66 -17.55
N HIS A 360 -8.16 -23.51 -17.86
CA HIS A 360 -7.69 -23.11 -19.18
C HIS A 360 -7.14 -24.30 -19.97
N MET A 361 -7.90 -25.39 -20.07
CA MET A 361 -7.68 -26.47 -21.04
C MET A 361 -9.05 -27.00 -21.46
N GLY A 362 -9.33 -26.97 -22.76
CA GLY A 362 -10.63 -27.29 -23.34
C GLY A 362 -11.02 -28.76 -23.23
N THR A 363 -11.69 -29.10 -22.14
CA THR A 363 -12.63 -30.22 -22.04
C THR A 363 -13.91 -29.66 -21.46
N MET A 364 -14.99 -29.71 -22.25
CA MET A 364 -16.33 -29.44 -21.74
C MET A 364 -16.64 -30.49 -20.66
N LEU A 365 -16.89 -30.04 -19.43
CA LEU A 365 -17.69 -30.82 -18.49
C LEU A 365 -19.13 -30.66 -18.97
N GLU A 366 -19.73 -31.73 -19.47
CA GLU A 366 -21.16 -31.72 -19.80
C GLU A 366 -21.98 -31.69 -18.50
N GLU A 367 -23.09 -30.97 -18.51
CA GLU A 367 -24.09 -31.00 -17.44
C GLU A 367 -24.58 -32.45 -17.27
N GLY A 368 -24.20 -33.14 -16.19
CA GLY A 368 -24.73 -34.48 -15.93
C GLY A 368 -23.88 -35.44 -15.09
N ASP A 369 -22.67 -35.11 -14.68
CA ASP A 369 -21.89 -36.02 -13.84
C ASP A 369 -22.42 -36.05 -12.40
N PHE A 370 -22.96 -37.21 -12.01
CA PHE A 370 -23.40 -37.50 -10.65
C PHE A 370 -22.23 -38.05 -9.84
N TYR A 371 -21.86 -37.34 -8.77
CA TYR A 371 -21.02 -37.92 -7.72
C TYR A 371 -21.82 -38.96 -6.94
N THR A 372 -21.18 -40.06 -6.62
CA THR A 372 -21.77 -41.01 -5.68
C THR A 372 -21.80 -40.39 -4.28
N LEU A 373 -22.76 -40.82 -3.46
CA LEU A 373 -22.89 -40.34 -2.08
C LEU A 373 -21.58 -40.55 -1.30
N GLU A 374 -20.87 -41.64 -1.58
CA GLU A 374 -19.59 -41.99 -0.95
C GLU A 374 -18.46 -41.00 -1.30
N GLU A 375 -18.42 -40.49 -2.54
CA GLU A 375 -17.44 -39.49 -2.96
C GLU A 375 -17.70 -38.12 -2.31
N LEU A 376 -18.99 -37.76 -2.15
CA LEU A 376 -19.40 -36.56 -1.41
C LEU A 376 -19.10 -36.68 0.08
N GLU A 377 -19.37 -37.84 0.69
CA GLU A 377 -19.04 -38.10 2.09
C GLU A 377 -17.53 -38.02 2.35
N LEU A 378 -16.71 -38.54 1.42
CA LEU A 378 -15.25 -38.47 1.51
C LEU A 378 -14.74 -37.03 1.43
N LEU A 379 -15.28 -36.22 0.52
CA LEU A 379 -14.94 -34.80 0.38
C LEU A 379 -15.35 -33.97 1.62
N VAL A 380 -16.54 -34.25 2.18
CA VAL A 380 -17.00 -33.61 3.42
C VAL A 380 -16.13 -34.00 4.60
N LYS A 381 -15.74 -35.27 4.71
CA LYS A 381 -14.86 -35.76 5.78
C LYS A 381 -13.49 -35.09 5.75
N VAL A 382 -12.86 -34.99 4.58
CA VAL A 382 -11.57 -34.30 4.42
C VAL A 382 -11.68 -32.81 4.79
N ALA A 383 -12.78 -32.15 4.46
CA ALA A 383 -13.01 -30.75 4.83
C ALA A 383 -13.22 -30.56 6.34
N LEU A 384 -13.95 -31.48 7.01
CA LEU A 384 -14.17 -31.45 8.45
C LEU A 384 -12.89 -31.74 9.24
N ASP A 385 -12.08 -32.69 8.80
CA ASP A 385 -10.78 -33.00 9.42
C ASP A 385 -9.81 -31.81 9.31
N ALA A 386 -9.82 -31.09 8.18
CA ALA A 386 -9.03 -29.88 8.00
C ALA A 386 -9.50 -28.71 8.90
N LEU A 387 -10.81 -28.59 9.14
CA LEU A 387 -11.40 -27.61 10.06
C LEU A 387 -11.06 -27.92 11.52
N ALA A 388 -11.14 -29.18 11.93
CA ALA A 388 -10.78 -29.61 13.28
C ALA A 388 -9.30 -29.35 13.58
N ALA A 389 -8.40 -29.63 12.61
CA ALA A 389 -6.97 -29.33 12.74
C ALA A 389 -6.67 -27.81 12.83
N ALA A 390 -7.48 -26.96 12.18
CA ALA A 390 -7.34 -25.51 12.27
C ALA A 390 -7.82 -24.96 13.63
N GLN A 391 -8.83 -25.57 14.23
CA GLN A 391 -9.43 -25.14 15.50
C GLN A 391 -8.54 -25.48 16.70
N VAL A 392 -7.88 -26.65 16.70
CA VAL A 392 -6.87 -27.03 17.71
C VAL A 392 -5.68 -26.06 17.73
N ASN A 393 -5.26 -25.55 16.57
CA ASN A 393 -4.17 -24.56 16.48
C ASN A 393 -4.57 -23.16 16.98
N GLN A 394 -5.85 -22.84 17.10
CA GLN A 394 -6.32 -21.57 17.68
C GLN A 394 -6.33 -21.59 19.21
N GLU A 395 -6.63 -22.73 19.84
CA GLU A 395 -6.69 -22.84 21.31
C GLU A 395 -5.30 -22.89 21.96
N ILE A 396 -4.30 -23.44 21.26
CA ILE A 396 -2.90 -23.49 21.73
C ILE A 396 -2.27 -22.09 21.80
N ASN A 397 -2.74 -21.12 21.01
CA ASN A 397 -2.18 -19.77 20.95
C ASN A 397 -2.86 -18.75 21.88
N GLY A 398 -3.79 -19.18 22.75
CA GLY A 398 -4.67 -18.30 23.55
C GLY A 398 -4.44 -18.28 25.07
N ILE A 399 -3.40 -18.92 25.60
CA ILE A 399 -3.11 -19.06 27.05
C ILE A 399 -1.60 -18.72 27.19
N ASP A 400 -1.05 -17.73 27.89
CA ASP A 400 -1.38 -16.90 29.08
C ASP A 400 -0.47 -15.64 29.07
N ASP A 401 -0.71 -14.62 29.91
CA ASP A 401 0.30 -13.60 30.36
C ASP A 401 -0.29 -12.52 31.31
N ASN A 402 -1.11 -12.89 32.32
CA ASN A 402 -1.65 -11.88 33.25
C ASN A 402 -1.67 -12.22 34.74
N GLU A 403 -0.75 -13.05 35.25
CA GLU A 403 -0.74 -13.35 36.70
C GLU A 403 0.64 -13.43 37.37
N GLU A 404 1.63 -12.64 36.95
CA GLU A 404 2.97 -12.64 37.59
C GLU A 404 3.58 -11.26 37.85
N THR A 405 2.80 -10.26 38.30
CA THR A 405 3.39 -9.00 38.78
C THR A 405 2.58 -8.33 39.89
N ARG A 406 2.33 -9.07 40.98
CA ARG A 406 1.57 -8.56 42.13
C ARG A 406 2.24 -8.78 43.50
N LEU A 407 3.56 -8.95 43.53
CA LEU A 407 4.34 -8.94 44.77
C LEU A 407 5.65 -8.18 44.49
N ASP A 408 5.70 -6.93 44.99
CA ASP A 408 6.89 -6.23 45.49
C ASP A 408 6.69 -4.71 45.43
N GLN A 409 5.97 -4.20 46.43
CA GLN A 409 6.16 -2.86 46.97
C GLN A 409 6.38 -3.03 48.47
N ILE A 410 7.54 -2.60 48.96
CA ILE A 410 7.79 -1.88 50.22
C ILE A 410 9.31 -1.67 50.28
N ALA A 411 9.75 -0.41 50.19
CA ALA A 411 10.69 0.22 51.13
C ALA A 411 11.25 1.54 50.54
N ASP A 412 11.28 2.52 51.42
CA ASP A 412 12.16 3.68 51.50
C ASP A 412 11.75 5.00 50.84
N GLU A 413 11.12 5.75 51.75
CA GLU A 413 10.92 7.18 51.84
C GLU A 413 12.23 8.00 51.83
N ASN A 414 12.03 9.29 51.53
CA ASN A 414 12.80 10.45 51.99
C ASN A 414 14.29 10.55 51.64
N ASP A 415 14.60 11.49 50.74
CA ASP A 415 15.64 12.46 51.05
C ASP A 415 15.38 13.83 50.41
N VAL A 416 15.33 14.81 51.30
CA VAL A 416 15.28 16.25 51.09
C VAL A 416 16.71 16.72 50.87
N MET A 417 16.99 17.46 49.78
CA MET A 417 18.12 18.39 49.77
C MET A 417 17.78 19.67 49.02
N ASP A 418 17.78 20.74 49.80
CA ASP A 418 17.89 22.14 49.40
C ASP A 418 19.19 22.40 48.64
N ILE A 419 19.11 23.18 47.57
CA ILE A 419 20.24 24.00 47.07
C ILE A 419 19.66 25.34 46.62
N GLU A 420 19.81 26.34 47.49
CA GLU A 420 19.93 27.74 47.10
C GLU A 420 21.32 27.94 46.49
N ASP A 421 21.41 28.70 45.38
CA ASP A 421 22.28 29.88 45.29
C ASP A 421 22.45 30.40 43.85
N ASP A 422 22.32 31.73 43.79
CA ASP A 422 23.11 32.69 43.02
C ASP A 422 22.96 32.89 41.50
N ALA A 423 22.23 33.98 41.22
CA ALA A 423 22.77 35.26 40.78
C ALA A 423 23.15 35.50 39.29
N GLU A 424 22.61 36.63 38.82
CA GLU A 424 23.13 37.52 37.79
C GLU A 424 23.11 37.09 36.31
N ARG A 425 22.09 37.56 35.57
CA ARG A 425 22.36 38.26 34.29
C ARG A 425 21.21 39.14 33.77
N GLY A 426 21.43 40.45 33.81
CA GLY A 426 21.25 41.34 32.65
C GLY A 426 19.83 41.65 32.17
N GLN A 427 19.30 42.79 32.62
CA GLN A 427 18.24 43.52 31.94
C GLN A 427 18.66 43.88 30.51
N SER A 428 17.86 43.50 29.52
CA SER A 428 17.98 43.99 28.13
C SER A 428 16.59 44.32 27.62
N ALA A 429 16.49 45.52 27.05
CA ALA A 429 15.28 46.24 26.70
C ALA A 429 14.26 45.43 25.88
N GLU A 430 13.00 45.51 26.31
CA GLU A 430 11.83 45.05 25.57
C GLU A 430 11.67 45.86 24.27
N ALA A 431 12.09 45.27 23.15
CA ALA A 431 11.62 45.68 21.84
C ALA A 431 10.24 45.03 21.62
N THR A 432 9.18 45.84 21.69
CA THR A 432 7.80 45.44 21.37
C THR A 432 7.76 44.94 19.92
N THR A 433 7.79 43.63 19.75
CA THR A 433 7.57 42.99 18.45
C THR A 433 6.08 43.10 18.13
N PRO A 434 5.70 43.55 16.91
CA PRO A 434 4.30 43.59 16.52
C PRO A 434 3.71 42.17 16.55
N PRO A 435 2.44 42.02 16.95
CA PRO A 435 1.81 40.70 17.09
C PRO A 435 1.90 39.96 15.76
N THR A 436 2.57 38.80 15.78
CA THR A 436 2.64 37.89 14.63
C THR A 436 1.25 37.30 14.41
N ALA A 437 0.49 37.89 13.50
CA ALA A 437 -0.84 37.42 13.16
C ALA A 437 -0.77 35.97 12.65
N GLU A 438 -1.39 35.04 13.41
CA GLU A 438 -1.43 33.62 13.04
C GLU A 438 -2.21 33.42 11.72
N PHE A 439 -1.55 32.85 10.72
CA PHE A 439 -2.17 32.50 9.43
C PHE A 439 -3.11 31.30 9.59
N LYS A 440 -4.40 31.56 9.85
CA LYS A 440 -5.43 30.51 9.88
C LYS A 440 -5.61 29.85 8.51
N SER A 441 -5.85 28.54 8.49
CA SER A 441 -6.08 27.76 7.27
C SER A 441 -7.43 28.12 6.63
N GLY A 442 -7.40 29.03 5.66
CA GLY A 442 -8.58 29.49 4.92
C GLY A 442 -8.45 29.36 3.40
N LEU A 443 -9.53 29.73 2.70
CA LEU A 443 -9.52 30.01 1.27
C LEU A 443 -9.13 31.46 1.06
N TRP A 444 -8.07 31.71 0.31
CA TRP A 444 -7.57 33.07 0.05
C TRP A 444 -7.90 33.45 -1.39
N GLN A 445 -8.64 34.54 -1.61
CA GLN A 445 -8.94 35.03 -2.94
C GLN A 445 -8.02 36.20 -3.30
N CYS A 446 -7.24 36.07 -4.36
CA CYS A 446 -6.40 37.15 -4.84
C CYS A 446 -7.27 38.29 -5.38
N GLN A 447 -7.07 39.51 -4.90
CA GLN A 447 -7.85 40.66 -5.37
C GLN A 447 -7.59 41.01 -6.84
N HIS A 448 -6.37 40.76 -7.33
CA HIS A 448 -5.98 41.09 -8.69
C HIS A 448 -6.57 40.11 -9.72
N CYS A 449 -6.37 38.80 -9.56
CA CYS A 449 -6.80 37.81 -10.57
C CYS A 449 -8.00 36.96 -10.17
N LYS A 450 -8.58 37.22 -8.99
CA LYS A 450 -9.72 36.49 -8.42
C LYS A 450 -9.50 34.99 -8.19
N ALA A 451 -8.28 34.48 -8.37
CA ALA A 451 -7.93 33.09 -8.10
C ALA A 451 -8.09 32.77 -6.60
N ILE A 452 -8.69 31.61 -6.32
CA ILE A 452 -8.90 31.12 -4.96
C ILE A 452 -7.81 30.08 -4.65
N LEU A 453 -7.01 30.37 -3.63
CA LEU A 453 -5.94 29.50 -3.14
C LEU A 453 -6.40 28.77 -1.87
N LYS A 454 -6.03 27.49 -1.77
CA LYS A 454 -6.32 26.64 -0.61
C LYS A 454 -5.08 26.51 0.26
N GLY A 455 -5.23 26.75 1.56
CA GLY A 455 -4.23 26.43 2.59
C GLY A 455 -3.71 27.65 3.36
N SER A 456 -3.15 27.40 4.53
CA SER A 456 -2.48 28.39 5.40
C SER A 456 -1.02 28.63 5.04
N HIS A 457 -0.45 27.87 4.11
CA HIS A 457 0.97 27.99 3.78
C HIS A 457 1.25 29.33 3.12
N LYS A 458 1.86 30.23 3.89
CA LYS A 458 2.34 31.55 3.46
C LYS A 458 3.14 31.45 2.15
N GLU A 459 3.89 30.37 1.96
CA GLU A 459 4.66 30.08 0.74
C GLU A 459 3.78 29.97 -0.51
N ASN A 460 2.55 29.44 -0.40
CA ASN A 460 1.63 29.35 -1.54
C ASN A 460 1.06 30.72 -1.92
N LEU A 461 0.73 31.54 -0.93
CA LEU A 461 0.25 32.91 -1.14
C LEU A 461 1.34 33.76 -1.77
N LEU A 462 2.55 33.71 -1.19
CA LEU A 462 3.72 34.37 -1.74
C LEU A 462 3.96 33.88 -3.17
N GLY A 463 4.05 32.57 -3.39
CA GLY A 463 4.18 31.94 -4.71
C GLY A 463 3.15 32.36 -5.76
N HIS A 464 1.99 32.85 -5.32
CA HIS A 464 0.98 33.46 -6.18
C HIS A 464 1.25 34.96 -6.41
N VAL A 465 1.55 35.73 -5.35
CA VAL A 465 1.84 37.17 -5.41
C VAL A 465 2.89 37.52 -6.44
N GLY A 466 4.05 36.88 -6.44
CA GLY A 466 5.11 37.14 -7.43
C GLY A 466 4.85 36.58 -8.85
N ARG A 467 3.66 36.02 -9.13
CA ARG A 467 3.19 35.87 -10.52
C ARG A 467 2.66 37.19 -11.05
N HIS A 468 2.13 38.02 -10.16
CA HIS A 468 1.65 39.38 -10.45
C HIS A 468 2.76 40.41 -10.31
N GLU A 469 3.60 40.29 -9.27
CA GLU A 469 4.74 41.22 -9.13
C GLU A 469 5.76 40.95 -10.23
N ASP A 470 6.07 42.02 -10.96
CA ASP A 470 6.70 41.92 -12.27
C ASP A 470 8.21 41.71 -12.13
N SER A 471 8.62 40.47 -11.97
CA SER A 471 9.93 39.92 -12.35
C SER A 471 11.22 40.55 -11.82
N THR A 472 11.17 41.54 -10.94
CA THR A 472 12.36 42.14 -10.29
C THR A 472 13.03 41.17 -9.32
N HIS A 473 12.29 40.18 -8.82
CA HIS A 473 12.78 39.17 -7.88
C HIS A 473 12.87 37.80 -8.55
N ARG A 474 13.75 37.67 -9.54
CA ARG A 474 14.11 36.36 -10.08
C ARG A 474 15.28 35.77 -9.30
N ILE A 475 15.12 34.54 -8.86
CA ILE A 475 16.17 33.76 -8.23
C ILE A 475 17.16 33.31 -9.33
N PRO A 476 18.45 33.69 -9.23
CA PRO A 476 19.46 33.23 -10.18
C PRO A 476 19.73 31.73 -10.00
N CYS A 477 20.05 31.04 -11.09
CA CYS A 477 20.60 29.71 -10.99
C CYS A 477 21.99 29.77 -10.36
N PHE A 478 22.26 28.90 -9.37
CA PHE A 478 23.54 28.82 -8.67
C PHE A 478 24.52 27.84 -9.33
N ILE A 479 24.14 27.23 -10.45
CA ILE A 479 25.06 26.37 -11.22
C ILE A 479 25.97 27.27 -12.05
N GLU A 480 27.27 27.04 -11.92
CA GLU A 480 28.30 27.81 -12.61
C GLU A 480 28.07 27.81 -14.13
N GLY A 481 28.20 29.00 -14.74
CA GLY A 481 27.90 29.21 -16.16
C GLY A 481 26.40 29.37 -16.51
N CYS A 482 25.48 29.04 -15.61
CA CYS A 482 24.05 29.19 -15.89
C CYS A 482 23.53 30.60 -15.63
N ARG A 483 23.17 31.32 -16.69
CA ARG A 483 22.61 32.69 -16.60
C ARG A 483 21.09 32.72 -16.37
N ALA A 484 20.45 31.56 -16.21
CA ALA A 484 19.00 31.49 -16.05
C ALA A 484 18.57 32.13 -14.72
N LYS A 485 17.49 32.91 -14.77
CA LYS A 485 16.84 33.47 -13.58
C LYS A 485 15.36 33.09 -13.59
N ARG A 486 14.86 32.54 -12.48
CA ARG A 486 13.48 32.04 -12.37
C ARG A 486 12.70 32.83 -11.34
N LYS A 487 11.42 33.10 -11.62
CA LYS A 487 10.58 33.91 -10.72
C LYS A 487 10.35 33.27 -9.33
N TRP A 488 10.59 31.96 -9.19
CA TRP A 488 10.18 31.19 -8.01
C TRP A 488 11.06 30.00 -7.73
N GLY A 489 11.13 29.61 -6.46
CA GLY A 489 11.81 28.40 -6.01
C GLY A 489 11.37 27.13 -6.73
N TYR A 490 10.06 26.92 -6.93
CA TYR A 490 9.54 25.80 -7.72
C TYR A 490 10.02 25.82 -9.18
N LEU A 491 10.04 26.99 -9.82
CA LEU A 491 10.50 27.13 -11.20
C LEU A 491 12.01 26.94 -11.29
N LEU A 492 12.77 27.39 -10.28
CA LEU A 492 14.20 27.11 -10.17
C LEU A 492 14.46 25.62 -9.99
N ARG A 493 13.73 24.93 -9.11
CA ARG A 493 13.81 23.46 -8.97
C ARG A 493 13.49 22.72 -10.26
N THR A 494 12.51 23.20 -11.03
CA THR A 494 12.15 22.64 -12.33
C THR A 494 13.27 22.88 -13.36
N HIS A 495 13.85 24.07 -13.37
CA HIS A 495 15.02 24.42 -14.19
C HIS A 495 16.23 23.55 -13.87
N LEU A 496 16.59 23.42 -12.58
CA LEU A 496 17.67 22.54 -12.12
C LEU A 496 17.46 21.09 -12.59
N ARG A 497 16.22 20.60 -12.51
CA ARG A 497 15.88 19.25 -12.98
C ARG A 497 16.02 19.10 -14.49
N ASN A 498 15.52 20.05 -15.26
CA ASN A 498 15.42 19.90 -16.71
C ASN A 498 16.75 20.20 -17.41
N ASP A 499 17.40 21.30 -17.00
CA ASP A 499 18.54 21.89 -17.70
C ASP A 499 19.86 21.44 -17.09
N HIS A 500 19.88 21.08 -15.79
CA HIS A 500 21.09 20.60 -15.10
C HIS A 500 21.02 19.13 -14.68
N LYS A 501 19.89 18.45 -14.92
CA LYS A 501 19.62 17.08 -14.44
C LYS A 501 19.79 16.91 -12.92
N LEU A 502 19.72 18.01 -12.17
CA LEU A 502 19.84 18.04 -10.72
C LEU A 502 18.45 17.99 -10.08
N SER A 503 18.15 16.87 -9.43
CA SER A 503 16.98 16.77 -8.54
C SER A 503 17.35 17.23 -7.13
N ALA A 504 16.35 17.53 -6.29
CA ALA A 504 16.59 17.96 -4.90
C ALA A 504 17.45 16.97 -4.08
N GLY A 505 17.46 15.68 -4.46
CA GLY A 505 18.29 14.65 -3.82
C GLY A 505 19.75 14.61 -4.28
N TYR A 506 20.08 15.23 -5.42
CA TYR A 506 21.44 15.28 -5.98
C TYR A 506 22.16 16.60 -5.71
N LEU A 507 21.50 17.57 -5.07
CA LEU A 507 22.13 18.81 -4.66
C LEU A 507 23.04 18.56 -3.45
N THR A 508 24.27 19.08 -3.51
CA THR A 508 25.16 19.09 -2.34
C THR A 508 24.51 19.85 -1.18
N ALA A 509 24.98 19.64 0.05
CA ALA A 509 24.45 20.36 1.21
C ALA A 509 24.53 21.89 0.99
N GLU A 510 25.67 22.36 0.50
CA GLU A 510 25.89 23.77 0.18
C GLU A 510 24.93 24.31 -0.90
N GLN A 511 24.70 23.54 -1.97
CA GLN A 511 23.75 23.94 -3.02
C GLN A 511 22.31 24.00 -2.50
N ARG A 512 21.93 23.08 -1.60
CA ARG A 512 20.62 23.10 -0.94
C ARG A 512 20.47 24.33 -0.06
N ASP A 513 21.51 24.66 0.72
CA ASP A 513 21.49 25.82 1.61
C ASP A 513 21.43 27.13 0.82
N ARG A 514 22.20 27.25 -0.27
CA ARG A 514 22.10 28.39 -1.21
C ARG A 514 20.69 28.50 -1.79
N LEU A 515 20.10 27.40 -2.26
CA LEU A 515 18.72 27.39 -2.78
C LEU A 515 17.70 27.86 -1.73
N ILE A 516 17.78 27.33 -0.51
CA ILE A 516 16.88 27.70 0.59
C ILE A 516 17.06 29.18 0.97
N LYS A 517 18.31 29.65 1.04
CA LYS A 517 18.64 31.05 1.33
C LYS A 517 18.03 31.99 0.29
N GLU A 518 18.21 31.69 -0.99
CA GLU A 518 17.66 32.48 -2.08
C GLU A 518 16.12 32.45 -2.12
N GLU A 519 15.49 31.28 -1.87
CA GLU A 519 14.04 31.16 -1.74
C GLU A 519 13.51 32.03 -0.60
N ARG A 520 14.19 32.02 0.56
CA ARG A 520 13.84 32.85 1.72
C ARG A 520 13.96 34.34 1.40
N ILE A 521 15.05 34.77 0.76
CA ILE A 521 15.25 36.18 0.36
C ILE A 521 14.14 36.62 -0.61
N SER A 522 13.80 35.77 -1.60
CA SER A 522 12.70 36.05 -2.53
C SER A 522 11.37 36.20 -1.81
N PHE A 523 11.06 35.32 -0.86
CA PHE A 523 9.84 35.40 -0.06
C PHE A 523 9.78 36.63 0.84
N GLN A 524 10.88 37.00 1.51
CA GLN A 524 10.94 38.21 2.32
C GLN A 524 10.65 39.47 1.50
N LYS A 525 11.14 39.54 0.25
CA LYS A 525 10.87 40.68 -0.64
C LYS A 525 9.42 40.77 -1.11
N LEU A 526 8.72 39.63 -1.19
CA LEU A 526 7.33 39.55 -1.63
C LEU A 526 6.32 39.71 -0.49
N GLU A 527 6.77 39.54 0.75
CA GLU A 527 5.92 39.61 1.93
C GLU A 527 5.20 40.96 2.10
N PRO A 528 5.84 42.13 1.88
CA PRO A 528 5.14 43.42 1.92
C PRO A 528 4.00 43.52 0.89
N SER A 529 4.17 42.88 -0.28
CA SER A 529 3.14 42.86 -1.32
C SER A 529 1.98 41.92 -1.00
N LEU A 530 2.09 41.02 -0.01
CA LEU A 530 1.03 40.06 0.29
C LEU A 530 -0.29 40.76 0.65
N HIS A 531 -0.23 41.86 1.42
CA HIS A 531 -1.40 42.66 1.76
C HIS A 531 -2.05 43.36 0.55
N LYS A 532 -1.28 43.69 -0.50
CA LYS A 532 -1.83 44.27 -1.74
C LYS A 532 -2.73 43.27 -2.48
N TYR A 533 -2.41 41.98 -2.46
CA TYR A 533 -3.18 40.94 -3.13
C TYR A 533 -4.20 40.26 -2.22
N PHE A 534 -3.96 40.28 -0.92
CA PHE A 534 -4.76 39.64 0.13
C PHE A 534 -4.91 40.60 1.33
N PRO A 535 -5.61 41.74 1.19
CA PRO A 535 -5.66 42.80 2.22
C PRO A 535 -6.49 42.45 3.45
N SER A 536 -7.25 41.35 3.40
CA SER A 536 -7.96 40.85 4.56
C SER A 536 -7.57 39.40 4.79
N PRO A 537 -7.22 39.01 6.03
CA PRO A 537 -7.32 37.62 6.44
C PRO A 537 -8.69 37.13 5.97
N PRO A 538 -8.80 35.93 5.40
CA PRO A 538 -10.08 35.43 4.94
C PRO A 538 -11.03 35.58 6.12
N SER A 539 -12.10 36.35 5.94
CA SER A 539 -13.25 36.15 6.81
C SER A 539 -13.48 34.65 6.75
N ILE A 540 -13.56 34.01 7.91
CA ILE A 540 -13.85 32.57 8.04
C ILE A 540 -15.31 32.40 7.63
N VAL A 541 -15.64 32.79 6.41
CA VAL A 541 -16.67 32.14 5.66
C VAL A 541 -16.03 30.80 5.34
N GLU A 542 -16.27 29.83 6.21
CA GLU A 542 -16.28 28.43 5.83
C GLU A 542 -17.31 28.26 4.70
N ARG A 543 -17.01 28.82 3.52
CA ARG A 543 -17.46 28.21 2.30
C ARG A 543 -16.69 26.90 2.27
N ARG A 544 -17.24 25.88 2.96
CA ARG A 544 -17.29 24.54 2.41
C ARG A 544 -17.75 24.79 0.99
N VAL A 545 -16.80 24.89 0.06
CA VAL A 545 -17.12 24.88 -1.36
C VAL A 545 -17.67 23.49 -1.54
N LYS A 546 -18.97 23.40 -1.31
CA LYS A 546 -19.82 22.25 -1.44
C LYS A 546 -19.50 21.78 -2.85
N LYS A 547 -18.67 20.74 -2.91
CA LYS A 547 -18.25 20.14 -4.15
C LYS A 547 -19.53 19.52 -4.70
N SER A 548 -20.18 20.26 -5.57
CA SER A 548 -21.27 19.83 -6.43
C SER A 548 -20.86 18.51 -7.06
N LEU A 549 -21.60 17.47 -6.71
CA LEU A 549 -21.50 16.17 -7.34
C LEU A 549 -22.44 16.21 -8.54
N TRP A 550 -21.89 15.90 -9.70
CA TRP A 550 -22.61 15.75 -10.95
C TRP A 550 -22.74 14.26 -11.23
N GLN A 551 -23.95 13.82 -11.55
CA GLN A 551 -24.19 12.44 -11.94
C GLN A 551 -24.41 12.37 -13.45
N CYS A 552 -23.68 11.48 -14.12
CA CYS A 552 -23.89 11.24 -15.55
C CYS A 552 -25.26 10.60 -15.74
N GLN A 553 -26.13 11.17 -16.57
CA GLN A 553 -27.47 10.61 -16.80
C GLN A 553 -27.46 9.24 -17.48
N VAL A 554 -26.40 8.91 -18.23
CA VAL A 554 -26.32 7.66 -19.00
C VAL A 554 -25.77 6.52 -18.14
N CYS A 555 -24.65 6.71 -17.46
CA CYS A 555 -24.01 5.64 -16.66
C CYS A 555 -24.15 5.79 -15.15
N GLN A 556 -24.87 6.81 -14.68
CA GLN A 556 -25.08 7.10 -13.25
C GLN A 556 -23.80 7.34 -12.43
N LYS A 557 -22.65 7.51 -13.08
CA LYS A 557 -21.36 7.75 -12.41
C LYS A 557 -21.31 9.17 -11.85
N GLN A 558 -21.00 9.27 -10.56
CA GLN A 558 -20.83 10.55 -9.87
C GLN A 558 -19.43 11.13 -10.10
N MET A 559 -19.37 12.43 -10.37
CA MET A 559 -18.15 13.20 -10.60
C MET A 559 -18.18 14.53 -9.87
N ILE A 560 -17.00 15.07 -9.57
CA ILE A 560 -16.85 16.31 -8.78
C ILE A 560 -16.75 17.51 -9.75
N GLU A 561 -17.59 18.54 -9.59
CA GLU A 561 -17.66 19.74 -10.46
C GLU A 561 -16.31 20.45 -10.61
N SER A 562 -15.45 20.38 -9.60
CA SER A 562 -14.16 21.08 -9.61
C SER A 562 -13.21 20.64 -10.72
N HIS A 563 -13.58 19.63 -11.52
CA HIS A 563 -12.80 19.15 -12.65
C HIS A 563 -13.66 19.08 -13.91
N THR A 564 -13.96 20.22 -14.54
CA THR A 564 -14.61 20.29 -15.86
C THR A 564 -13.93 19.37 -16.87
N HIS A 565 -12.61 19.27 -16.85
CA HIS A 565 -11.85 18.32 -17.69
C HIS A 565 -12.21 16.85 -17.44
N SER A 566 -12.53 16.46 -16.21
CA SER A 566 -12.95 15.10 -15.90
C SER A 566 -14.32 14.80 -16.50
N LEU A 567 -15.26 15.76 -16.43
CA LEU A 567 -16.57 15.65 -17.06
C LEU A 567 -16.43 15.45 -18.58
N LEU A 568 -15.63 16.30 -19.23
CA LEU A 568 -15.41 16.24 -20.68
C LEU A 568 -14.71 14.95 -21.12
N LYS A 569 -13.72 14.46 -20.35
CA LYS A 569 -13.09 13.15 -20.62
C LYS A 569 -14.09 12.02 -20.54
N HIS A 570 -14.98 12.05 -19.54
CA HIS A 570 -16.01 11.05 -19.39
C HIS A 570 -17.02 11.09 -20.54
N ILE A 571 -17.46 12.28 -20.96
CA ILE A 571 -18.32 12.43 -22.14
C ILE A 571 -17.65 11.86 -23.39
N GLY A 572 -16.36 12.12 -23.59
CA GLY A 572 -15.61 11.56 -24.71
C GLY A 572 -15.62 10.03 -24.76
N THR A 573 -15.80 9.35 -23.61
CA THR A 573 -15.97 7.88 -23.60
C THR A 573 -17.34 7.41 -24.05
N HIS A 574 -18.39 8.21 -23.86
CA HIS A 574 -19.74 7.88 -24.32
C HIS A 574 -19.94 8.23 -25.79
N GLU A 575 -19.47 9.40 -26.22
CA GLU A 575 -19.62 9.90 -27.60
C GLU A 575 -18.52 9.38 -28.54
N ASN A 576 -17.70 8.43 -28.07
CA ASN A 576 -16.61 7.81 -28.83
C ASN A 576 -15.70 8.86 -29.53
N ILE A 577 -15.39 9.96 -28.82
CA ILE A 577 -14.58 11.04 -29.36
C ILE A 577 -13.12 10.61 -29.27
N PHE A 578 -12.42 10.64 -30.40
CA PHE A 578 -11.05 10.15 -30.48
C PHE A 578 -10.03 11.28 -30.64
N CYS A 579 -8.90 11.13 -29.95
CA CYS A 579 -7.69 11.89 -30.24
C CYS A 579 -6.78 11.08 -31.18
N ARG A 580 -6.47 11.61 -32.36
CA ARG A 580 -5.52 10.98 -33.30
C ARG A 580 -4.07 11.20 -32.85
N CYS A 581 -3.20 10.22 -33.12
CA CYS A 581 -1.77 10.37 -32.85
C CYS A 581 -1.16 11.50 -33.70
N PRO A 582 -0.35 12.41 -33.12
CA PRO A 582 0.28 13.50 -33.88
C PRO A 582 1.49 13.06 -34.74
N ILE A 583 1.97 11.82 -34.58
CA ILE A 583 3.10 11.26 -35.32
C ILE A 583 2.64 10.82 -36.71
N ALA A 584 3.32 11.28 -37.76
CA ALA A 584 3.01 10.91 -39.13
C ALA A 584 3.17 9.39 -39.32
N GLY A 585 2.23 8.76 -40.04
CA GLY A 585 2.20 7.31 -40.24
C GLY A 585 1.59 6.50 -39.09
N CYS A 586 1.31 7.10 -37.92
CA CYS A 586 0.62 6.40 -36.85
C CYS A 586 -0.90 6.54 -36.97
N ALA A 587 -1.58 5.45 -37.37
CA ALA A 587 -3.04 5.39 -37.47
C ALA A 587 -3.75 5.28 -36.12
N LYS A 588 -3.02 5.17 -35.00
CA LYS A 588 -3.63 4.93 -33.70
C LYS A 588 -4.47 6.13 -33.25
N THR A 589 -5.69 5.83 -32.82
CA THR A 589 -6.58 6.77 -32.14
C THR A 589 -6.79 6.34 -30.69
N CYS A 590 -7.02 7.32 -29.81
CA CYS A 590 -7.21 7.09 -28.38
C CYS A 590 -8.50 7.77 -27.91
N ARG A 591 -9.31 7.07 -27.09
CA ARG A 591 -10.59 7.58 -26.55
C ARG A 591 -10.43 8.72 -25.53
N THR A 592 -9.21 8.99 -25.06
CA THR A 592 -8.95 10.07 -24.12
C THR A 592 -7.60 10.73 -24.41
N THR A 593 -7.48 12.01 -24.05
CA THR A 593 -6.22 12.77 -24.13
C THR A 593 -5.10 12.13 -23.28
N SER A 594 -5.46 11.58 -22.11
CA SER A 594 -4.53 10.81 -21.27
C SER A 594 -4.06 9.53 -21.97
N GLY A 595 -4.97 8.78 -22.61
CA GLY A 595 -4.63 7.59 -23.38
C GLY A 595 -3.70 7.91 -24.56
N LEU A 596 -3.91 9.05 -25.23
CA LEU A 596 -3.02 9.52 -26.30
C LEU A 596 -1.59 9.79 -25.78
N ARG A 597 -1.46 10.47 -24.63
CA ARG A 597 -0.14 10.72 -24.01
C ARG A 597 0.56 9.42 -23.61
N THR A 598 -0.18 8.46 -23.05
CA THR A 598 0.36 7.13 -22.74
C THR A 598 0.77 6.37 -24.01
N HIS A 599 -0.01 6.45 -25.08
CA HIS A 599 0.34 5.86 -26.37
C HIS A 599 1.65 6.46 -26.92
N LEU A 600 1.78 7.80 -26.93
CA LEU A 600 3.02 8.48 -27.33
C LEU A 600 4.22 7.99 -26.52
N GLN A 601 4.07 7.88 -25.21
CA GLN A 601 5.14 7.43 -24.33
C GLN A 601 5.51 5.94 -24.55
N ASN A 602 4.52 5.07 -24.77
CA ASN A 602 4.74 3.64 -24.83
C ASN A 602 5.18 3.16 -26.22
N TYR A 603 4.53 3.66 -27.28
CA TYR A 603 4.74 3.20 -28.66
C TYR A 603 5.77 4.05 -29.40
N HIS A 604 5.79 5.36 -29.16
CA HIS A 604 6.73 6.26 -29.82
C HIS A 604 7.92 6.63 -28.94
N ARG A 605 7.93 6.21 -27.66
CA ARG A 605 8.95 6.59 -26.67
C ARG A 605 9.12 8.11 -26.52
N LEU A 606 8.09 8.88 -26.88
CA LEU A 606 8.10 10.34 -26.83
C LEU A 606 7.17 10.84 -25.72
N ARG A 607 7.66 11.76 -24.88
CA ARG A 607 6.78 12.55 -24.01
C ARG A 607 6.32 13.79 -24.78
N ALA A 608 5.25 14.44 -24.32
CA ALA A 608 4.75 15.66 -24.95
C ALA A 608 5.85 16.75 -25.10
N ALA A 609 6.77 16.85 -24.15
CA ALA A 609 7.88 17.80 -24.17
C ALA A 609 9.01 17.43 -25.17
N ASP A 610 9.07 16.17 -25.60
CA ASP A 610 10.08 15.67 -26.53
C ASP A 610 9.57 15.71 -27.99
N LEU A 611 8.33 16.14 -28.23
CA LEU A 611 7.75 16.28 -29.58
C LEU A 611 8.36 17.48 -30.31
N SER A 612 8.58 17.35 -31.62
CA SER A 612 8.89 18.51 -32.47
C SER A 612 7.78 19.56 -32.39
N ALA A 613 8.10 20.84 -32.63
CA ALA A 613 7.11 21.92 -32.58
C ALA A 613 5.85 21.63 -33.41
N LYS A 614 6.02 21.03 -34.60
CA LYS A 614 4.93 20.63 -35.50
C LYS A 614 4.07 19.50 -34.89
N GLN A 615 4.68 18.46 -34.33
CA GLN A 615 3.96 17.36 -33.66
C GLN A 615 3.25 17.84 -32.38
N HIS A 616 3.91 18.69 -31.59
CA HIS A 616 3.32 19.28 -30.39
C HIS A 616 2.11 20.16 -30.74
N GLY A 617 2.19 20.96 -31.82
CA GLY A 617 1.05 21.71 -32.34
C GLY A 617 -0.14 20.80 -32.70
N ARG A 618 0.12 19.69 -33.41
CA ARG A 618 -0.92 18.68 -33.72
C ARG A 618 -1.50 18.02 -32.48
N LEU A 619 -0.69 17.74 -31.46
CA LEU A 619 -1.16 17.18 -30.19
C LEU A 619 -2.13 18.15 -29.50
N LEU A 620 -1.74 19.41 -29.34
CA LEU A 620 -2.58 20.43 -28.71
C LEU A 620 -3.88 20.66 -29.50
N GLU A 621 -3.79 20.65 -30.83
CA GLU A 621 -4.96 20.76 -31.70
C GLU A 621 -5.94 19.59 -31.50
N GLY A 622 -5.41 18.36 -31.45
CA GLY A 622 -6.20 17.16 -31.16
C GLY A 622 -6.86 17.20 -29.78
N GLU A 623 -6.12 17.63 -28.75
CA GLU A 623 -6.68 17.80 -27.40
C GLU A 623 -7.78 18.87 -27.39
N ARG A 624 -7.58 20.00 -28.10
CA ARG A 624 -8.58 21.07 -28.22
C ARG A 624 -9.86 20.58 -28.88
N LYS A 625 -9.76 19.94 -30.05
CA LYS A 625 -10.91 19.38 -30.79
C LYS A 625 -11.67 18.34 -29.97
N PHE A 626 -10.96 17.49 -29.22
CA PHE A 626 -11.58 16.54 -28.30
C PHE A 626 -12.44 17.24 -27.24
N TYR A 627 -11.90 18.25 -26.55
CA TYR A 627 -12.62 18.94 -25.48
C TYR A 627 -13.76 19.82 -26.01
N GLU A 628 -13.60 20.41 -27.18
CA GLU A 628 -14.65 21.19 -27.85
C GLU A 628 -15.81 20.28 -28.25
N SER A 629 -15.51 19.15 -28.90
CA SER A 629 -16.53 18.15 -29.24
C SER A 629 -17.24 17.65 -27.99
N ALA A 630 -16.51 17.24 -26.95
CA ALA A 630 -17.10 16.77 -25.69
C ALA A 630 -17.96 17.85 -24.99
N ARG A 631 -17.62 19.13 -25.14
CA ARG A 631 -18.38 20.23 -24.55
C ARG A 631 -19.74 20.40 -25.20
N ASN A 632 -19.86 20.13 -26.50
CA ASN A 632 -21.13 20.19 -27.22
C ASN A 632 -22.15 19.17 -26.71
N HIS A 633 -21.67 18.08 -26.09
CA HIS A 633 -22.54 17.07 -25.49
C HIS A 633 -22.73 17.24 -23.97
N LEU A 634 -22.15 18.26 -23.34
CA LEU A 634 -22.18 18.44 -21.88
C LEU A 634 -23.61 18.47 -21.33
N ALA A 635 -24.51 19.21 -21.97
CA ALA A 635 -25.90 19.33 -21.54
C ALA A 635 -26.68 18.00 -21.62
N ARG A 636 -26.29 17.07 -22.50
CA ARG A 636 -26.94 15.76 -22.67
C ARG A 636 -26.62 14.81 -21.52
N TYR A 637 -25.37 14.79 -21.05
CA TYR A 637 -24.95 13.89 -19.97
C TYR A 637 -25.07 14.53 -18.59
N PHE A 638 -24.98 15.85 -18.54
CA PHE A 638 -24.97 16.67 -17.32
C PHE A 638 -25.86 17.91 -17.53
N PRO A 639 -27.19 17.74 -17.66
CA PRO A 639 -28.07 18.90 -17.78
C PRO A 639 -28.00 19.75 -16.49
N PRO A 640 -28.33 21.05 -16.56
CA PRO A 640 -28.24 21.96 -15.41
C PRO A 640 -28.98 21.47 -14.15
N GLY A 641 -30.01 20.64 -14.30
CA GLY A 641 -30.76 19.99 -13.21
C GLY A 641 -30.16 18.67 -12.67
N ALA A 642 -29.17 18.08 -13.33
CA ALA A 642 -28.48 16.85 -12.87
C ALA A 642 -27.44 17.11 -11.77
N LYS A 643 -27.36 18.34 -11.26
CA LYS A 643 -26.71 18.61 -10.00
C LYS A 643 -27.51 17.89 -8.93
N LEU A 644 -26.93 16.85 -8.35
CA LEU A 644 -27.52 16.22 -7.17
C LEU A 644 -27.67 17.33 -6.13
N GLN A 645 -28.93 17.73 -5.89
CA GLN A 645 -29.25 18.55 -4.73
C GLN A 645 -28.70 17.77 -3.56
N GLN A 646 -27.75 18.40 -2.86
CA GLN A 646 -27.20 17.80 -1.67
C GLN A 646 -28.38 17.48 -0.78
N GLN A 647 -28.50 16.23 -0.34
CA GLN A 647 -29.41 15.94 0.76
C GLN A 647 -29.11 16.98 1.83
N PRO A 648 -30.14 17.71 2.34
CA PRO A 648 -29.93 18.59 3.47
C PRO A 648 -29.20 17.74 4.51
N ASP A 649 -28.04 18.24 4.96
CA ASP A 649 -27.33 17.61 6.07
C ASP A 649 -28.42 17.39 7.12
N HIS A 650 -28.72 16.12 7.46
CA HIS A 650 -29.68 15.82 8.51
C HIS A 650 -29.16 16.55 9.75
N GLU A 651 -29.72 17.73 10.01
CA GLU A 651 -29.62 18.39 11.29
C GLU A 651 -30.15 17.36 12.26
N ALA A 652 -29.25 16.87 13.10
CA ALA A 652 -29.61 16.01 14.20
C ALA A 652 -30.64 16.77 15.02
N SER A 653 -31.92 16.47 14.80
CA SER A 653 -32.96 16.78 15.78
C SER A 653 -32.61 15.97 17.01
N THR A 654 -32.28 16.72 18.06
CA THR A 654 -32.14 16.34 19.48
C THR A 654 -30.98 15.43 19.87
#